data_AF-A0A662AJJ7-F1
#
_entry.id   AF-A0A662AJJ7-F1
#
_cell.length_a   1.000
_cell.length_b   1.000
_cell.length_c   1.000
_cell.angle_alpha   90.00
_cell.angle_beta   90.00
_cell.angle_gamma   90.00
#
_symmetry.space_group_name_H-M   'P 1'
#
loop_
_entity.id
_entity.type
_entity.pdbx_description
1 polymer ?
#
loop_
_entity_poly.entity_id
_entity_poly.type
_entity_poly.pdbx_seq_one_letter_code
_entity_poly.pdbx_strand_id
1 'polypeptide(L)'
;MVQIKKWLYLEICLNKKTNIKKMINLIKTVGLILLLLIVSAQTSAQKTDKKNRLVYDVNDFETGKFLHDFMLIGPFPNLQPEGTGTYYFHLEHTCLGFSKDYLATIGGEKAVKPQIGQNVEYDNGKKLEWQKIHSATDKVDLKKIFIPNDKAVCYAAIYINSDKEQEKLMGIGSNDGMKVWLNGEMLIKVHVPRTVNVDDEYLKLKLKKGKNLLLIKIEQGFGGWGFVLRPIDNKTAWKQVQKRLNVAMNSEFYAEDNIIKGTVGDNNIVGQLSGLPMAKVEFKSIGGKHSSTLNVPVGTHLELKKSDFPDNEYAITISFETEKGLQKTYAYMNTVSNVMEETRKLIYTDLPKAPESPMANYYRDFIKTTRWLDQANKLWEHPYGYRRYLDGIKNAHVGTKRLQSSKNPFDGVFPAPSKMKFNKSFCTINSSWKIFDINKTNDLIDEKLKYFWKNKFNKKIEYSNEKSKHNIISLEISNSKKIGQLVGSYLIEIKKNKISVKAKTRQGLFYGLSTLLQVFEQNIKIPAGIITDSPAFSVRSVIQIKTRTVLSSDFKDYINQLADLRYNVVYLPTDAYFHLDKPERLKEITDVFDYCKSHFIEPVPYFETFGAGTLTRTQDPCLDEGIFHEKEIWKVSAKGLIELDVPRILDCPNTTIHIFTKVGKELKRYVDYKVLSTKKPKILIENNELFNTELLLSYDAVDFSLFPHPASCPSDPHGWELQENVIANTLTLLKPKSLHISQDEAGLINKCSRCKARGLSNQEIMIDQINRVHKLIRKYSKDIDIYIWGDLFNDFQNAPKLGVEGSIKGLPKDIHVHDWNYVGVYHSDKMQTINQMNFYFKRGFKTGGVAWFEPANVIDILQIGKKNSNNFLGIMHSAWAKFEHSLLPVAEANWTGSSILGDLDF
;
A
#
# COMPACT_ATOMS: atom_id res chain seq x y z
N MET A 1 41.14 -5.64 -0.88
CA MET A 1 41.32 -6.79 0.06
C MET A 1 40.93 -8.15 -0.53
N VAL A 2 39.79 -8.29 -1.21
CA VAL A 2 39.34 -9.60 -1.75
C VAL A 2 40.28 -10.18 -2.83
N GLN A 3 40.83 -9.34 -3.70
CA GLN A 3 41.83 -9.78 -4.70
C GLN A 3 43.17 -10.19 -4.06
N ILE A 4 43.60 -9.51 -2.99
CA ILE A 4 44.83 -9.85 -2.25
C ILE A 4 44.65 -11.20 -1.54
N LYS A 5 43.48 -11.47 -0.95
CA LYS A 5 43.16 -12.78 -0.35
C LYS A 5 43.14 -13.90 -1.39
N LYS A 6 42.59 -13.67 -2.59
CA LYS A 6 42.61 -14.65 -3.69
C LYS A 6 44.03 -14.94 -4.19
N TRP A 7 44.89 -13.92 -4.27
CA TRP A 7 46.27 -14.09 -4.70
C TRP A 7 47.13 -14.82 -3.66
N LEU A 8 47.00 -14.48 -2.35
CA LEU A 8 47.68 -15.19 -1.27
C LEU A 8 47.28 -16.68 -1.18
N TYR A 9 46.00 -17.00 -1.41
CA TYR A 9 45.52 -18.37 -1.37
C TYR A 9 46.10 -19.22 -2.51
N LEU A 10 46.26 -18.63 -3.70
CA LEU A 10 46.88 -19.28 -4.86
C LEU A 10 48.39 -19.51 -4.68
N GLU A 11 49.12 -18.58 -4.06
CA GLU A 11 50.56 -18.75 -3.82
C GLU A 11 50.87 -19.80 -2.75
N ILE A 12 50.05 -19.88 -1.69
CA ILE A 12 50.21 -20.87 -0.60
C ILE A 12 49.91 -22.29 -1.09
N CYS A 13 48.96 -22.46 -2.02
CA CYS A 13 48.60 -23.77 -2.57
C CYS A 13 49.61 -24.32 -3.60
N LEU A 14 50.44 -23.47 -4.21
CA LEU A 14 51.26 -23.86 -5.37
C LEU A 14 52.77 -23.98 -5.11
N ASN A 15 53.28 -23.66 -3.92
CA ASN A 15 54.73 -23.71 -3.69
C ASN A 15 55.12 -24.34 -2.32
N LYS A 16 55.74 -25.52 -2.35
CA LYS A 16 56.19 -26.28 -1.17
C LYS A 16 57.51 -25.81 -0.54
N LYS A 17 58.02 -24.62 -0.88
CA LYS A 17 59.20 -24.02 -0.22
C LYS A 17 59.12 -22.50 -0.23
N THR A 18 58.41 -21.91 0.72
CA THR A 18 58.31 -20.46 0.85
C THR A 18 59.26 -19.96 1.94
N ASN A 19 60.19 -19.09 1.56
CA ASN A 19 61.22 -18.52 2.43
C ASN A 19 60.60 -17.45 3.35
N ILE A 20 60.35 -17.83 4.62
CA ILE A 20 59.68 -17.04 5.67
C ILE A 20 60.22 -15.60 5.80
N LYS A 21 61.50 -15.37 5.48
CA LYS A 21 62.14 -14.04 5.51
C LYS A 21 61.52 -13.02 4.54
N LYS A 22 61.05 -13.45 3.35
CA LYS A 22 60.40 -12.56 2.39
C LYS A 22 59.00 -12.15 2.84
N MET A 23 58.28 -13.04 3.52
CA MET A 23 56.91 -12.78 4.01
C MET A 23 56.92 -11.76 5.16
N ILE A 24 57.89 -11.86 6.08
CA ILE A 24 58.05 -10.91 7.20
C ILE A 24 58.40 -9.51 6.69
N ASN A 25 59.26 -9.39 5.68
CA ASN A 25 59.57 -8.08 5.08
C ASN A 25 58.36 -7.48 4.36
N LEU A 26 57.54 -8.28 3.69
CA LEU A 26 56.32 -7.78 3.03
C LEU A 26 55.29 -7.29 4.04
N ILE A 27 55.11 -7.98 5.17
CA ILE A 27 54.21 -7.56 6.25
C ILE A 27 54.69 -6.25 6.90
N LYS A 28 56.01 -6.08 7.09
CA LYS A 28 56.58 -4.82 7.59
C LYS A 28 56.35 -3.66 6.62
N THR A 29 56.53 -3.88 5.32
CA THR A 29 56.30 -2.83 4.30
C THR A 29 54.83 -2.47 4.18
N VAL A 30 53.91 -3.45 4.22
CA VAL A 30 52.46 -3.20 4.20
C VAL A 30 51.99 -2.51 5.48
N GLY A 31 52.55 -2.87 6.64
CA GLY A 31 52.30 -2.20 7.91
C GLY A 31 52.77 -0.74 7.92
N LEU A 32 53.94 -0.46 7.33
CA LEU A 32 54.45 0.90 7.19
C LEU A 32 53.60 1.76 6.23
N ILE A 33 53.12 1.15 5.13
CA ILE A 33 52.22 1.81 4.17
C ILE A 33 50.86 2.08 4.82
N LEU A 34 50.33 1.17 5.64
CA LEU A 34 49.10 1.43 6.42
C LEU A 34 49.29 2.55 7.44
N LEU A 35 50.45 2.60 8.12
CA LEU A 35 50.75 3.66 9.09
C LEU A 35 50.90 5.02 8.39
N LEU A 36 51.56 5.06 7.22
CA LEU A 36 51.68 6.26 6.38
C LEU A 36 50.32 6.69 5.81
N LEU A 37 49.42 5.76 5.47
CA LEU A 37 48.05 6.05 5.05
C LEU A 37 47.21 6.63 6.20
N ILE A 38 47.38 6.12 7.43
CA ILE A 38 46.72 6.64 8.63
C ILE A 38 47.24 8.04 9.00
N VAL A 39 48.55 8.28 8.85
CA VAL A 39 49.16 9.60 9.10
C VAL A 39 48.83 10.60 7.96
N SER A 40 48.65 10.14 6.72
CA SER A 40 48.16 10.98 5.61
C SER A 40 46.66 11.30 5.67
N ALA A 41 45.89 10.58 6.48
CA ALA A 41 44.46 10.84 6.69
C ALA A 41 44.19 12.00 7.68
N GLN A 42 45.23 12.62 8.25
CA GLN A 42 45.12 13.72 9.22
C GLN A 42 45.37 15.13 8.65
N THR A 43 45.27 15.33 7.33
CA THR A 43 45.41 16.66 6.72
C THR A 43 44.28 17.00 5.75
N SER A 44 43.13 17.44 6.29
CA SER A 44 42.34 18.57 5.73
C SER A 44 41.13 18.97 6.61
N ALA A 45 41.28 19.14 7.93
CA ALA A 45 40.19 19.76 8.70
C ALA A 45 39.95 21.19 8.14
N GLN A 46 38.75 21.48 7.65
CA GLN A 46 38.47 22.75 6.96
C GLN A 46 38.76 23.94 7.89
N LYS A 47 39.41 24.99 7.39
CA LYS A 47 39.87 26.11 8.22
C LYS A 47 38.70 26.98 8.71
N THR A 48 38.78 27.35 9.98
CA THR A 48 37.92 28.37 10.59
C THR A 48 38.58 29.75 10.38
N ASP A 49 37.81 30.77 9.99
CA ASP A 49 38.34 32.11 9.82
C ASP A 49 38.46 32.90 11.14
N LYS A 50 39.02 34.13 11.09
CA LYS A 50 39.19 34.99 12.27
C LYS A 50 37.88 35.37 12.99
N LYS A 51 36.72 35.11 12.41
CA LYS A 51 35.39 35.35 13.01
C LYS A 51 34.72 34.04 13.43
N ASN A 52 35.49 32.98 13.64
CA ASN A 52 34.99 31.66 14.00
C ASN A 52 33.98 31.08 12.99
N ARG A 53 34.11 31.40 11.71
CA ARG A 53 33.25 30.84 10.65
C ARG A 53 33.95 29.69 9.95
N LEU A 54 33.22 28.62 9.69
CA LEU A 54 33.70 27.52 8.86
C LEU A 54 33.61 27.90 7.38
N VAL A 55 34.75 28.02 6.70
CA VAL A 55 34.83 28.54 5.33
C VAL A 55 35.41 27.49 4.38
N TYR A 56 34.67 27.16 3.33
CA TYR A 56 35.13 26.44 2.15
C TYR A 56 35.51 27.42 1.04
N ASP A 57 36.61 27.20 0.33
CA ASP A 57 36.86 27.89 -0.94
C ASP A 57 36.19 27.11 -2.07
N VAL A 58 35.44 27.80 -2.93
CA VAL A 58 34.74 27.17 -4.05
C VAL A 58 35.69 26.50 -5.03
N ASN A 59 36.93 26.99 -5.12
CA ASN A 59 37.95 26.45 -6.01
C ASN A 59 38.54 25.13 -5.49
N ASP A 60 38.39 24.84 -4.19
CA ASP A 60 38.82 23.58 -3.56
C ASP A 60 37.74 22.48 -3.70
N PHE A 61 36.57 22.81 -4.23
CA PHE A 61 35.48 21.84 -4.40
C PHE A 61 35.76 20.82 -5.51
N GLU A 62 36.16 19.63 -5.08
CA GLU A 62 36.29 18.46 -5.93
C GLU A 62 34.93 17.79 -6.19
N THR A 63 34.58 17.64 -7.48
CA THR A 63 33.35 16.97 -7.92
C THR A 63 33.24 15.56 -7.34
N GLY A 64 32.11 15.29 -6.67
CA GLY A 64 31.75 13.99 -6.13
C GLY A 64 32.22 13.72 -4.70
N LYS A 65 33.13 14.53 -4.13
CA LYS A 65 33.59 14.40 -2.74
C LYS A 65 32.59 15.05 -1.77
N PHE A 66 32.21 14.34 -0.71
CA PHE A 66 31.30 14.86 0.30
C PHE A 66 31.96 15.92 1.17
N LEU A 67 31.17 16.89 1.61
CA LEU A 67 31.60 17.81 2.65
C LEU A 67 31.36 17.14 4.01
N HIS A 68 32.35 17.21 4.90
CA HIS A 68 32.35 16.53 6.18
C HIS A 68 32.33 17.49 7.38
N ASP A 69 32.74 18.75 7.20
CA ASP A 69 32.75 19.74 8.28
C ASP A 69 31.55 20.70 8.13
N PHE A 70 30.79 20.87 9.20
CA PHE A 70 29.67 21.80 9.26
C PHE A 70 29.66 22.56 10.59
N MET A 71 29.15 23.79 10.59
CA MET A 71 28.64 24.39 11.82
C MET A 71 27.24 23.84 12.03
N LEU A 72 26.98 23.16 13.15
CA LEU A 72 25.68 22.61 13.50
C LEU A 72 25.12 23.28 14.76
N ILE A 73 23.81 23.44 14.82
CA ILE A 73 23.10 23.83 16.05
C ILE A 73 21.77 23.08 16.14
N GLY A 74 21.53 22.45 17.29
CA GLY A 74 20.39 21.59 17.57
C GLY A 74 20.61 20.78 18.86
N PRO A 75 19.69 19.88 19.23
CA PRO A 75 18.37 19.71 18.63
C PRO A 75 17.37 20.75 19.17
N PHE A 76 16.70 21.47 18.27
CA PHE A 76 15.49 22.23 18.60
C PHE A 76 14.27 21.29 18.60
N PRO A 77 13.22 21.57 19.38
CA PRO A 77 12.04 20.70 19.44
C PRO A 77 11.22 20.77 18.14
N ASN A 78 10.71 19.64 17.66
CA ASN A 78 9.68 19.60 16.62
C ASN A 78 8.32 19.35 17.29
N LEU A 79 7.71 20.41 17.83
CA LEU A 79 6.49 20.32 18.63
C LEU A 79 5.30 19.86 17.77
N GLN A 80 4.38 19.13 18.41
CA GLN A 80 3.08 18.76 17.83
C GLN A 80 1.98 19.63 18.46
N PRO A 81 0.87 19.93 17.74
CA PRO A 81 -0.28 20.61 18.32
C PRO A 81 -0.88 19.83 19.51
N GLU A 82 -1.39 20.53 20.53
CA GLU A 82 -2.11 19.90 21.64
C GLU A 82 -3.29 19.04 21.13
N GLY A 83 -3.47 17.84 21.70
CA GLY A 83 -4.54 16.91 21.31
C GLY A 83 -4.20 15.98 20.13
N THR A 84 -3.02 16.10 19.52
CA THR A 84 -2.52 15.06 18.60
C THR A 84 -2.07 13.84 19.42
N GLY A 85 -2.71 12.69 19.21
CA GLY A 85 -2.37 11.43 19.89
C GLY A 85 -1.01 10.86 19.46
N THR A 86 -0.69 9.63 19.88
CA THR A 86 0.56 8.92 19.53
C THR A 86 0.74 8.62 18.03
N TYR A 87 -0.27 8.91 17.20
CA TYR A 87 -0.22 8.74 15.75
C TYR A 87 0.44 9.96 15.10
N TYR A 88 1.72 9.79 14.75
CA TYR A 88 2.49 10.82 14.09
C TYR A 88 2.24 10.84 12.58
N PHE A 89 1.56 11.87 12.12
CA PHE A 89 1.50 12.23 10.71
C PHE A 89 2.58 13.29 10.43
N HIS A 90 3.43 13.09 9.43
CA HIS A 90 4.53 14.00 9.09
C HIS A 90 4.04 15.16 8.19
N LEU A 91 3.12 15.99 8.69
CA LEU A 91 2.47 17.09 7.98
C LEU A 91 2.98 18.46 8.48
N GLU A 92 2.93 19.49 7.63
CA GLU A 92 3.47 20.83 8.02
C GLU A 92 2.79 21.41 9.26
N HIS A 93 1.52 21.08 9.50
CA HIS A 93 0.75 21.57 10.65
C HIS A 93 0.91 20.69 11.90
N THR A 94 1.50 19.49 11.78
CA THR A 94 1.82 18.60 12.90
C THR A 94 3.31 18.62 13.28
N CYS A 95 4.16 19.16 12.41
CA CYS A 95 5.61 19.33 12.60
C CYS A 95 5.94 20.81 12.79
N LEU A 96 5.54 21.38 13.93
CA LEU A 96 5.59 22.84 14.14
C LEU A 96 7.04 23.39 14.12
N GLY A 97 8.02 22.55 14.45
CA GLY A 97 9.44 22.93 14.38
C GLY A 97 9.94 23.18 12.96
N PHE A 98 9.36 22.51 11.95
CA PHE A 98 9.72 22.74 10.54
C PHE A 98 9.40 24.17 10.09
N SER A 99 8.26 24.69 10.54
CA SER A 99 7.78 26.04 10.20
C SER A 99 8.36 27.13 11.11
N LYS A 100 8.74 26.81 12.34
CA LYS A 100 9.26 27.77 13.31
C LYS A 100 10.70 28.21 13.01
N ASP A 101 10.93 29.51 12.96
CA ASP A 101 12.27 30.10 12.87
C ASP A 101 12.92 30.10 14.27
N TYR A 102 13.82 29.15 14.51
CA TYR A 102 14.56 29.04 15.77
C TYR A 102 15.76 29.99 15.85
N LEU A 103 16.15 30.62 14.74
CA LEU A 103 17.29 31.53 14.66
C LEU A 103 16.85 33.00 14.81
N ALA A 104 15.56 33.24 15.09
CA ALA A 104 14.96 34.58 15.16
C ALA A 104 15.74 35.55 16.07
N THR A 105 16.26 35.08 17.21
CA THR A 105 17.02 35.88 18.18
C THR A 105 18.38 36.38 17.67
N ILE A 106 18.87 35.83 16.55
CA ILE A 106 20.15 36.21 15.92
C ILE A 106 20.00 36.64 14.45
N GLY A 107 18.80 37.08 14.06
CA GLY A 107 18.50 37.59 12.72
C GLY A 107 17.64 36.67 11.84
N GLY A 108 17.24 35.50 12.34
CA GLY A 108 16.34 34.57 11.65
C GLY A 108 16.97 33.85 10.45
N GLU A 109 16.23 32.91 9.88
CA GLU A 109 16.65 32.05 8.75
C GLU A 109 17.13 32.87 7.52
N LYS A 110 16.69 34.14 7.40
CA LYS A 110 17.06 35.04 6.28
C LYS A 110 18.31 35.88 6.52
N ALA A 111 18.60 36.33 7.75
CA ALA A 111 19.66 37.32 7.99
C ALA A 111 20.74 36.86 8.98
N VAL A 112 20.65 35.60 9.46
CA VAL A 112 21.63 35.02 10.38
C VAL A 112 23.07 35.04 9.83
N LYS A 113 24.04 35.21 10.73
CA LYS A 113 25.49 35.14 10.42
C LYS A 113 26.19 34.19 11.40
N PRO A 114 26.04 32.85 11.23
CA PRO A 114 26.49 31.85 12.20
C PRO A 114 28.00 31.92 12.45
N GLN A 115 28.39 31.75 13.72
CA GLN A 115 29.79 31.64 14.15
C GLN A 115 29.89 30.51 15.19
N ILE A 116 30.97 29.74 15.17
CA ILE A 116 31.25 28.72 16.18
C ILE A 116 31.34 29.42 17.56
N GLY A 117 30.61 28.91 18.55
CA GLY A 117 30.49 29.52 19.87
C GLY A 117 29.33 30.51 20.01
N GLN A 118 28.61 30.84 18.92
CA GLN A 118 27.47 31.74 18.99
C GLN A 118 26.26 31.04 19.62
N ASN A 119 25.71 31.63 20.67
CA ASN A 119 24.50 31.15 21.33
C ASN A 119 23.22 31.61 20.60
N VAL A 120 22.23 30.74 20.57
CA VAL A 120 20.86 31.00 20.10
C VAL A 120 19.90 30.70 21.24
N GLU A 121 19.12 31.70 21.62
CA GLU A 121 18.07 31.54 22.63
C GLU A 121 16.74 31.13 21.97
N TYR A 122 16.07 30.13 22.56
CA TYR A 122 14.78 29.59 22.14
C TYR A 122 13.93 29.20 23.36
N ASP A 123 12.60 29.13 23.21
CA ASP A 123 11.62 28.65 24.20
C ASP A 123 11.92 29.06 25.67
N ASN A 124 11.65 30.32 26.00
CA ASN A 124 11.75 30.88 27.36
C ASN A 124 13.14 30.70 28.01
N GLY A 125 14.20 31.17 27.34
CA GLY A 125 15.54 31.27 27.93
C GLY A 125 16.46 30.06 27.73
N LYS A 126 16.03 29.00 27.03
CA LYS A 126 16.93 27.88 26.67
C LYS A 126 17.92 28.34 25.62
N LYS A 127 19.17 27.86 25.71
CA LYS A 127 20.26 28.25 24.81
C LYS A 127 20.90 27.03 24.19
N LEU A 128 21.15 27.10 22.88
CA LEU A 128 22.01 26.18 22.15
C LEU A 128 23.15 26.96 21.51
N GLU A 129 24.26 26.29 21.25
CA GLU A 129 25.47 26.88 20.71
C GLU A 129 25.79 26.29 19.33
N TRP A 130 26.24 27.12 18.40
CA TRP A 130 26.79 26.66 17.13
C TRP A 130 28.13 25.97 17.34
N GLN A 131 28.23 24.71 16.92
CA GLN A 131 29.42 23.88 17.09
C GLN A 131 29.99 23.45 15.75
N LYS A 132 31.32 23.36 15.65
CA LYS A 132 31.96 22.72 14.50
C LYS A 132 31.90 21.21 14.68
N ILE A 133 31.28 20.52 13.74
CA ILE A 133 31.17 19.06 13.74
C ILE A 133 31.83 18.52 12.47
N HIS A 134 32.66 17.49 12.65
CA HIS A 134 33.24 16.70 11.58
C HIS A 134 32.53 15.36 11.49
N SER A 135 32.06 14.99 10.29
CA SER A 135 31.45 13.69 10.01
C SER A 135 32.48 12.72 9.46
N ALA A 136 32.69 11.59 10.15
CA ALA A 136 33.60 10.54 9.69
C ALA A 136 33.07 9.74 8.47
N THR A 137 31.81 9.97 8.09
CA THR A 137 31.14 9.32 6.96
C THR A 137 30.57 10.37 6.00
N ASP A 138 30.35 9.98 4.75
CA ASP A 138 29.72 10.82 3.72
C ASP A 138 28.36 11.38 4.15
N LYS A 139 27.59 10.57 4.89
CA LYS A 139 26.36 10.97 5.57
C LYS A 139 26.69 11.59 6.93
N VAL A 140 26.20 12.80 7.16
CA VAL A 140 26.20 13.44 8.48
C VAL A 140 25.08 12.81 9.31
N ASP A 141 25.45 11.94 10.24
CA ASP A 141 24.52 11.18 11.09
C ASP A 141 24.11 12.00 12.32
N LEU A 142 23.08 12.83 12.17
CA LEU A 142 22.59 13.73 13.22
C LEU A 142 22.09 12.97 14.45
N LYS A 143 21.65 11.72 14.28
CA LYS A 143 21.21 10.86 15.39
C LYS A 143 22.34 10.56 16.38
N LYS A 144 23.58 10.49 15.90
CA LYS A 144 24.78 10.30 16.74
C LYS A 144 25.29 11.59 17.37
N ILE A 145 24.86 12.75 16.85
CA ILE A 145 25.34 14.06 17.28
C ILE A 145 24.42 14.66 18.35
N PHE A 146 23.11 14.48 18.21
CA PHE A 146 22.13 15.15 19.05
C PHE A 146 21.28 14.17 19.88
N ILE A 147 20.93 14.60 21.09
CA ILE A 147 19.95 13.96 21.98
C ILE A 147 19.10 15.09 22.56
N PRO A 148 17.76 15.05 22.46
CA PRO A 148 16.94 14.06 21.77
C PRO A 148 17.15 14.06 20.25
N ASN A 149 16.85 12.92 19.60
CA ASN A 149 17.06 12.70 18.17
C ASN A 149 15.80 12.26 17.40
N ASP A 150 14.65 12.24 18.07
CA ASP A 150 13.33 12.17 17.46
C ASP A 150 12.58 13.47 17.76
N LYS A 151 11.64 13.84 16.88
CA LYS A 151 10.88 15.10 16.96
C LYS A 151 11.81 16.29 17.18
N ALA A 152 12.81 16.41 16.32
CA ALA A 152 13.89 17.38 16.48
C ALA A 152 14.15 18.17 15.19
N VAL A 153 14.80 19.32 15.32
CA VAL A 153 15.25 20.16 14.21
C VAL A 153 16.69 20.56 14.45
N CYS A 154 17.49 20.57 13.39
CA CYS A 154 18.88 21.02 13.39
C CYS A 154 19.08 22.02 12.26
N TYR A 155 19.98 22.99 12.46
CA TYR A 155 20.53 23.79 11.37
C TYR A 155 21.98 23.41 11.13
N ALA A 156 22.35 23.29 9.86
CA ALA A 156 23.72 23.17 9.39
C ALA A 156 24.09 24.40 8.56
N ALA A 157 25.31 24.91 8.73
CA ALA A 157 25.80 26.10 8.04
C ALA A 157 27.26 25.96 7.60
N ILE A 158 27.54 26.47 6.40
CA ILE A 158 28.90 26.67 5.88
C ILE A 158 28.98 28.03 5.15
N TYR A 159 30.15 28.65 5.18
CA TYR A 159 30.47 29.76 4.30
C TYR A 159 31.26 29.26 3.09
N ILE A 160 30.87 29.70 1.90
CA ILE A 160 31.56 29.39 0.64
C ILE A 160 32.18 30.69 0.13
N ASN A 161 33.51 30.75 0.14
CA ASN A 161 34.27 31.85 -0.44
C ASN A 161 34.38 31.65 -1.96
N SER A 162 34.05 32.68 -2.71
CA SER A 162 34.17 32.72 -4.16
C SER A 162 35.01 33.91 -4.59
N ASP A 163 36.02 33.68 -5.43
CA ASP A 163 36.91 34.71 -5.97
C ASP A 163 36.22 35.62 -7.01
N LYS A 164 35.14 35.11 -7.62
CA LYS A 164 34.32 35.78 -8.63
C LYS A 164 32.83 35.44 -8.45
N GLU A 165 31.98 36.08 -9.22
CA GLU A 165 30.60 35.62 -9.39
C GLU A 165 30.60 34.35 -10.25
N GLN A 166 30.04 33.25 -9.76
CA GLN A 166 29.99 31.98 -10.48
C GLN A 166 28.86 31.06 -9.99
N GLU A 167 28.46 30.13 -10.84
CA GLU A 167 27.53 29.06 -10.47
C GLU A 167 28.27 27.81 -9.99
N LYS A 168 27.77 27.18 -8.92
CA LYS A 168 28.24 25.86 -8.47
C LYS A 168 27.05 24.95 -8.21
N LEU A 169 27.09 23.74 -8.77
CA LEU A 169 26.07 22.72 -8.55
C LEU A 169 26.47 21.83 -7.37
N MET A 170 25.50 21.59 -6.48
CA MET A 170 25.65 20.70 -5.32
C MET A 170 24.58 19.61 -5.36
N GLY A 171 24.94 18.38 -5.00
CA GLY A 171 23.99 17.32 -4.67
C GLY A 171 23.71 17.33 -3.18
N ILE A 172 22.44 17.19 -2.80
CA ILE A 172 21.98 17.21 -1.40
C ILE A 172 20.95 16.10 -1.16
N GLY A 173 20.84 15.66 0.09
CA GLY A 173 19.75 14.80 0.53
C GLY A 173 19.58 14.86 2.04
N SER A 174 18.37 14.61 2.52
CA SER A 174 18.00 14.76 3.93
C SER A 174 17.12 13.61 4.40
N ASN A 175 17.10 13.38 5.71
CA ASN A 175 16.04 12.63 6.35
C ASN A 175 14.85 13.59 6.50
N ASP A 176 13.64 13.10 6.28
CA ASP A 176 12.42 13.88 6.47
C ASP A 176 12.47 15.26 5.75
N GLY A 177 12.04 16.33 6.42
CA GLY A 177 11.99 17.68 5.85
C GLY A 177 13.34 18.42 5.82
N MET A 178 13.52 19.25 4.80
CA MET A 178 14.65 20.17 4.66
C MET A 178 14.25 21.52 4.05
N LYS A 179 14.89 22.59 4.51
CA LYS A 179 14.89 23.91 3.84
C LYS A 179 16.32 24.37 3.65
N VAL A 180 16.62 24.99 2.52
CA VAL A 180 17.97 25.49 2.22
C VAL A 180 17.90 26.93 1.75
N TRP A 181 18.83 27.75 2.25
CA TRP A 181 19.00 29.14 1.85
C TRP A 181 20.43 29.42 1.42
N LEU A 182 20.58 30.28 0.42
CA LEU A 182 21.84 30.89 0.02
C LEU A 182 21.75 32.40 0.24
N ASN A 183 22.59 32.94 1.13
CA ASN A 183 22.57 34.37 1.48
C ASN A 183 21.20 34.91 1.91
N GLY A 184 20.38 34.06 2.54
CA GLY A 184 19.03 34.42 3.00
C GLY A 184 17.91 34.20 1.99
N GLU A 185 18.24 33.90 0.72
CA GLU A 185 17.27 33.53 -0.30
C GLU A 185 17.04 32.02 -0.27
N MET A 186 15.77 31.59 -0.15
CA MET A 186 15.43 30.17 -0.10
C MET A 186 15.64 29.54 -1.48
N LEU A 187 16.45 28.48 -1.53
CA LEU A 187 16.69 27.70 -2.73
C LEU A 187 15.68 26.56 -2.87
N ILE A 188 15.37 25.88 -1.76
CA ILE A 188 14.47 24.73 -1.75
C ILE A 188 13.77 24.58 -0.40
N LYS A 189 12.54 24.06 -0.45
CA LYS A 189 11.75 23.56 0.68
C LYS A 189 11.22 22.17 0.30
N VAL A 190 11.60 21.16 1.06
CA VAL A 190 11.13 19.77 0.93
C VAL A 190 10.56 19.36 2.28
N HIS A 191 9.34 18.84 2.32
CA HIS A 191 8.74 18.35 3.57
C HIS A 191 8.03 17.02 3.30
N VAL A 192 8.84 15.96 3.22
CA VAL A 192 8.37 14.61 2.92
C VAL A 192 9.03 13.63 3.89
N PRO A 193 8.30 12.65 4.44
CA PRO A 193 8.91 11.63 5.30
C PRO A 193 9.80 10.72 4.45
N ARG A 194 11.09 10.63 4.78
CA ARG A 194 12.06 9.83 3.99
C ARG A 194 13.35 9.54 4.75
N THR A 195 14.09 8.55 4.27
CA THR A 195 15.48 8.32 4.69
C THR A 195 16.46 9.18 3.87
N VAL A 196 17.63 9.45 4.43
CA VAL A 196 18.72 10.16 3.72
C VAL A 196 19.23 9.33 2.55
N ASN A 197 19.05 9.81 1.31
CA ASN A 197 19.74 9.28 0.14
C ASN A 197 20.75 10.29 -0.40
N VAL A 198 21.70 9.77 -1.20
CA VAL A 198 22.66 10.61 -1.92
C VAL A 198 21.98 11.25 -3.12
N ASP A 199 22.15 12.58 -3.23
CA ASP A 199 21.65 13.41 -4.33
C ASP A 199 20.13 13.23 -4.58
N ASP A 200 19.33 13.29 -3.49
CA ASP A 200 17.87 13.37 -3.57
C ASP A 200 17.44 14.61 -4.36
N GLU A 201 18.10 15.74 -4.12
CA GLU A 201 17.91 17.01 -4.84
C GLU A 201 19.25 17.63 -5.27
N TYR A 202 19.15 18.67 -6.09
CA TYR A 202 20.29 19.46 -6.51
C TYR A 202 20.10 20.94 -6.19
N LEU A 203 21.20 21.63 -5.90
CA LEU A 203 21.21 23.06 -5.61
C LEU A 203 22.13 23.76 -6.60
N LYS A 204 21.57 24.62 -7.44
CA LYS A 204 22.37 25.54 -8.26
C LYS A 204 22.68 26.80 -7.44
N LEU A 205 23.88 26.85 -6.87
CA LEU A 205 24.33 27.98 -6.07
C LEU A 205 24.83 29.11 -6.98
N LYS A 206 24.11 30.24 -6.99
CA LYS A 206 24.57 31.48 -7.64
C LYS A 206 25.43 32.26 -6.65
N LEU A 207 26.74 31.99 -6.65
CA LEU A 207 27.68 32.56 -5.69
C LEU A 207 28.09 33.97 -6.13
N LYS A 208 27.96 34.93 -5.22
CA LYS A 208 28.52 36.28 -5.38
C LYS A 208 30.02 36.24 -5.06
N LYS A 209 30.80 37.16 -5.62
CA LYS A 209 32.19 37.36 -5.20
C LYS A 209 32.26 37.62 -3.68
N GLY A 210 33.14 36.93 -2.98
CA GLY A 210 33.28 36.95 -1.53
C GLY A 210 32.60 35.76 -0.84
N LYS A 211 32.18 35.94 0.42
CA LYS A 211 31.60 34.89 1.25
C LYS A 211 30.11 34.77 1.04
N ASN A 212 29.65 33.56 0.75
CA ASN A 212 28.25 33.19 0.61
C ASN A 212 27.86 32.25 1.74
N LEU A 213 26.76 32.48 2.43
CA LEU A 213 26.26 31.59 3.49
C LEU A 213 25.30 30.57 2.88
N LEU A 214 25.60 29.28 3.04
CA LEU A 214 24.65 28.19 2.80
C LEU A 214 24.11 27.72 4.15
N LEU A 215 22.81 27.88 4.37
CA LEU A 215 22.11 27.45 5.58
C LEU A 215 21.15 26.32 5.22
N ILE A 216 21.17 25.24 5.99
CA ILE A 216 20.32 24.07 5.80
C ILE A 216 19.58 23.83 7.11
N LYS A 217 18.26 23.76 7.08
CA LYS A 217 17.43 23.29 8.19
C LYS A 217 17.03 21.85 7.88
N ILE A 218 17.28 20.94 8.82
CA ILE A 218 16.90 19.54 8.72
C ILE A 218 15.97 19.23 9.88
N GLU A 219 14.78 18.74 9.56
CA GLU A 219 13.78 18.35 10.53
C GLU A 219 13.67 16.83 10.60
N GLN A 220 13.13 16.36 11.71
CA GLN A 220 13.00 14.94 12.02
C GLN A 220 11.68 14.67 12.72
N GLY A 221 11.03 13.62 12.24
CA GLY A 221 9.96 12.94 12.94
C GLY A 221 10.46 11.82 13.82
N PHE A 222 10.74 10.66 13.23
CA PHE A 222 11.17 9.45 13.93
C PHE A 222 12.13 8.61 13.07
N GLY A 223 13.01 7.85 13.71
CA GLY A 223 13.82 6.82 13.02
C GLY A 223 15.25 7.25 12.76
N GLY A 224 15.72 7.20 11.51
CA GLY A 224 17.05 7.71 11.14
C GLY A 224 17.04 9.24 11.05
N TRP A 225 18.17 9.93 11.24
CA TRP A 225 18.24 11.39 11.07
C TRP A 225 19.60 11.82 10.53
N GLY A 226 19.64 12.64 9.48
CA GLY A 226 20.88 13.07 8.86
C GLY A 226 20.71 13.82 7.55
N PHE A 227 21.84 14.15 6.92
CA PHE A 227 21.88 14.73 5.58
C PHE A 227 23.22 14.44 4.88
N VAL A 228 23.30 14.75 3.60
CA VAL A 228 24.52 14.71 2.77
C VAL A 228 24.61 15.99 1.94
N LEU A 229 25.82 16.45 1.65
CA LEU A 229 26.07 17.55 0.72
C LEU A 229 27.40 17.35 0.00
N ARG A 230 27.40 17.51 -1.31
CA ARG A 230 28.64 17.42 -2.11
C ARG A 230 28.62 18.30 -3.35
N PRO A 231 29.77 18.84 -3.80
CA PRO A 231 29.89 19.41 -5.13
C PRO A 231 29.68 18.34 -6.19
N ILE A 232 28.95 18.67 -7.25
CA ILE A 232 28.71 17.74 -8.35
C ILE A 232 28.70 18.48 -9.69
N ASP A 233 28.98 17.77 -10.79
CA ASP A 233 28.78 18.29 -12.14
C ASP A 233 27.49 17.73 -12.76
N ASN A 234 27.00 18.38 -13.82
CA ASN A 234 25.75 17.95 -14.49
C ASN A 234 25.82 16.51 -15.00
N LYS A 235 26.99 16.04 -15.47
CA LYS A 235 27.16 14.69 -16.00
C LYS A 235 26.98 13.64 -14.91
N THR A 236 27.55 13.89 -13.74
CA THR A 236 27.48 12.99 -12.58
C THR A 236 26.11 13.04 -11.94
N ALA A 237 25.52 14.24 -11.82
CA ALA A 237 24.14 14.43 -11.37
C ALA A 237 23.17 13.64 -12.26
N TRP A 238 23.28 13.79 -13.59
CA TRP A 238 22.44 13.06 -14.53
C TRP A 238 22.56 11.53 -14.38
N LYS A 239 23.77 11.01 -14.18
CA LYS A 239 23.98 9.56 -13.89
C LYS A 239 23.26 9.09 -12.62
N GLN A 240 23.17 9.94 -11.61
CA GLN A 240 22.45 9.61 -10.37
C GLN A 240 20.94 9.72 -10.58
N VAL A 241 20.48 10.76 -11.26
CA VAL A 241 19.08 10.92 -11.70
C VAL A 241 18.60 9.69 -12.47
N GLN A 242 19.41 9.15 -13.38
CA GLN A 242 19.10 7.95 -14.17
C GLN A 242 18.90 6.67 -13.33
N LYS A 243 19.30 6.67 -12.05
CA LYS A 243 19.01 5.56 -11.12
C LYS A 243 17.62 5.68 -10.50
N ARG A 244 17.01 6.87 -10.51
CA ARG A 244 15.73 7.21 -9.86
C ARG A 244 14.81 8.04 -10.78
N LEU A 245 14.77 7.67 -12.06
CA LEU A 245 13.97 8.38 -13.07
C LEU A 245 12.48 8.49 -12.71
N ASN A 246 11.93 7.50 -12.00
CA ASN A 246 10.54 7.51 -11.55
C ASN A 246 10.21 8.70 -10.64
N VAL A 247 11.17 9.18 -9.85
CA VAL A 247 11.01 10.35 -8.98
C VAL A 247 11.40 11.61 -9.74
N ALA A 248 12.55 11.58 -10.41
CA ALA A 248 13.11 12.73 -11.12
C ALA A 248 12.26 13.24 -12.29
N MET A 249 11.38 12.40 -12.84
CA MET A 249 10.52 12.76 -13.97
C MET A 249 9.07 13.08 -13.57
N ASN A 250 8.80 13.26 -12.28
CA ASN A 250 7.52 13.77 -11.78
C ASN A 250 7.35 15.23 -12.20
N SER A 251 6.80 15.43 -13.41
CA SER A 251 6.60 16.74 -13.99
C SER A 251 5.32 17.36 -13.45
N GLU A 252 5.37 18.65 -13.11
CA GLU A 252 4.22 19.40 -12.65
C GLU A 252 3.84 20.46 -13.67
N PHE A 253 2.56 20.50 -14.06
CA PHE A 253 1.99 21.52 -14.94
C PHE A 253 0.70 22.08 -14.33
N TYR A 254 0.62 23.40 -14.25
CA TYR A 254 -0.53 24.14 -13.72
C TYR A 254 -0.80 25.41 -14.54
N ALA A 255 -2.06 25.83 -14.59
CA ALA A 255 -2.45 27.08 -15.22
C ALA A 255 -2.52 28.20 -14.17
N GLU A 256 -1.92 29.34 -14.48
CA GLU A 256 -1.96 30.57 -13.70
C GLU A 256 -2.33 31.69 -14.68
N ASP A 257 -3.48 32.34 -14.46
CA ASP A 257 -4.05 33.33 -15.37
C ASP A 257 -4.17 32.85 -16.84
N ASN A 258 -3.42 33.48 -17.75
CA ASN A 258 -3.37 33.18 -19.18
C ASN A 258 -2.15 32.35 -19.59
N ILE A 259 -1.38 31.86 -18.63
CA ILE A 259 -0.19 31.06 -18.87
C ILE A 259 -0.28 29.71 -18.16
N ILE A 260 0.37 28.72 -18.74
CA ILE A 260 0.56 27.39 -18.18
C ILE A 260 2.03 27.31 -17.82
N LYS A 261 2.31 27.06 -16.54
CA LYS A 261 3.65 26.85 -16.03
C LYS A 261 3.88 25.36 -15.78
N GLY A 262 5.07 24.88 -16.07
CA GLY A 262 5.47 23.55 -15.67
C GLY A 262 6.93 23.23 -15.91
N THR A 263 7.42 22.14 -15.35
CA THR A 263 8.80 21.68 -15.56
C THR A 263 8.81 20.29 -16.18
N VAL A 264 9.67 20.05 -17.16
CA VAL A 264 9.86 18.72 -17.77
C VAL A 264 10.70 17.86 -16.83
N GLY A 265 10.03 17.21 -15.89
CA GLY A 265 10.60 16.52 -14.73
C GLY A 265 10.56 17.38 -13.47
N ASP A 266 11.02 16.82 -12.36
CA ASP A 266 10.96 17.48 -11.05
C ASP A 266 11.86 18.73 -11.03
N ASN A 267 11.30 19.84 -10.55
CA ASN A 267 11.95 21.14 -10.50
C ASN A 267 13.22 21.17 -9.64
N ASN A 268 13.22 20.46 -8.52
CA ASN A 268 14.30 20.42 -7.55
C ASN A 268 15.39 19.39 -7.92
N ILE A 269 15.05 18.45 -8.81
CA ILE A 269 15.96 17.41 -9.28
C ILE A 269 16.54 17.80 -10.64
N VAL A 270 15.75 17.70 -11.72
CA VAL A 270 16.25 17.94 -13.08
C VAL A 270 16.16 19.39 -13.50
N GLY A 271 15.22 20.16 -12.92
CA GLY A 271 15.08 21.60 -13.20
C GLY A 271 16.30 22.44 -12.80
N GLN A 272 17.16 21.92 -11.92
CA GLN A 272 18.39 22.59 -11.50
C GLN A 272 19.60 22.26 -12.38
N LEU A 273 19.45 21.29 -13.30
CA LEU A 273 20.53 20.78 -14.15
C LEU A 273 20.54 21.44 -15.52
N SER A 274 21.63 21.25 -16.26
CA SER A 274 21.81 21.77 -17.62
C SER A 274 22.49 20.74 -18.52
N GLY A 275 22.29 20.89 -19.84
CA GLY A 275 22.84 19.94 -20.83
C GLY A 275 22.19 18.56 -20.78
N LEU A 276 20.94 18.48 -20.33
CA LEU A 276 20.19 17.24 -20.26
C LEU A 276 19.66 16.81 -21.65
N PRO A 277 19.31 15.52 -21.85
CA PRO A 277 18.78 15.03 -23.12
C PRO A 277 17.55 15.80 -23.59
N MET A 278 17.39 15.92 -24.92
CA MET A 278 16.16 16.43 -25.50
C MET A 278 15.00 15.47 -25.23
N ALA A 279 13.90 16.01 -24.73
CA ALA A 279 12.66 15.31 -24.52
C ALA A 279 11.60 15.80 -25.49
N LYS A 280 10.88 14.85 -26.09
CA LYS A 280 9.63 15.08 -26.80
C LYS A 280 8.49 15.09 -25.77
N VAL A 281 7.85 16.25 -25.61
CA VAL A 281 6.72 16.47 -24.70
C VAL A 281 5.44 16.57 -25.53
N GLU A 282 4.61 15.55 -25.47
CA GLU A 282 3.36 15.45 -26.23
C GLU A 282 2.19 15.69 -25.29
N PHE A 283 1.44 16.77 -25.53
CA PHE A 283 0.19 17.09 -24.85
C PHE A 283 -0.95 16.52 -25.69
N LYS A 284 -1.81 15.71 -25.09
CA LYS A 284 -3.00 15.16 -25.72
C LYS A 284 -4.20 15.40 -24.83
N SER A 285 -5.20 16.09 -25.35
CA SER A 285 -6.45 16.32 -24.64
C SER A 285 -7.13 15.00 -24.27
N ILE A 286 -7.73 14.92 -23.08
CA ILE A 286 -8.41 13.70 -22.61
C ILE A 286 -9.62 13.36 -23.51
N GLY A 287 -10.30 14.37 -24.06
CA GLY A 287 -11.35 14.18 -25.07
C GLY A 287 -10.84 13.84 -26.48
N GLY A 288 -9.52 13.78 -26.69
CA GLY A 288 -8.88 13.41 -27.96
C GLY A 288 -9.00 14.44 -29.08
N LYS A 289 -9.49 15.65 -28.82
CA LYS A 289 -9.77 16.68 -29.84
C LYS A 289 -8.56 17.52 -30.23
N HIS A 290 -7.67 17.79 -29.28
CA HIS A 290 -6.49 18.63 -29.48
C HIS A 290 -5.21 17.92 -29.00
N SER A 291 -4.10 18.21 -29.68
CA SER A 291 -2.77 17.79 -29.28
C SER A 291 -1.73 18.84 -29.64
N SER A 292 -0.69 18.95 -28.82
CA SER A 292 0.48 19.79 -29.08
C SER A 292 1.75 18.99 -28.77
N THR A 293 2.87 19.33 -29.40
CA THR A 293 4.14 18.66 -29.16
C THR A 293 5.25 19.71 -29.09
N LEU A 294 6.09 19.58 -28.07
CA LEU A 294 7.28 20.40 -27.87
C LEU A 294 8.50 19.49 -27.80
N ASN A 295 9.64 19.99 -28.26
CA ASN A 295 10.93 19.33 -28.06
C ASN A 295 11.79 20.26 -27.23
N VAL A 296 12.04 19.88 -25.97
CA VAL A 296 12.82 20.67 -25.02
C VAL A 296 13.71 19.76 -24.18
N PRO A 297 14.86 20.23 -23.69
CA PRO A 297 15.67 19.45 -22.75
C PRO A 297 14.86 19.01 -21.52
N VAL A 298 15.16 17.84 -20.95
CA VAL A 298 14.71 17.49 -19.60
C VAL A 298 15.17 18.60 -18.63
N GLY A 299 14.35 18.91 -17.63
CA GLY A 299 14.57 20.01 -16.68
C GLY A 299 14.10 21.38 -17.17
N THR A 300 13.61 21.50 -18.40
CA THR A 300 13.14 22.81 -18.92
C THR A 300 11.90 23.29 -18.18
N HIS A 301 11.95 24.52 -17.67
CA HIS A 301 10.78 25.29 -17.25
C HIS A 301 10.04 25.83 -18.47
N LEU A 302 8.77 25.50 -18.57
CA LEU A 302 7.88 25.89 -19.65
C LEU A 302 6.90 26.95 -19.15
N GLU A 303 6.78 28.02 -19.91
CA GLU A 303 5.68 28.98 -19.83
C GLU A 303 4.95 28.97 -21.18
N LEU A 304 3.77 28.38 -21.20
CA LEU A 304 2.98 28.19 -22.41
C LEU A 304 1.73 29.08 -22.36
N LYS A 305 1.26 29.58 -23.51
CA LYS A 305 0.01 30.34 -23.52
C LYS A 305 -1.17 29.39 -23.33
N LYS A 306 -2.04 29.71 -22.38
CA LYS A 306 -3.25 28.93 -22.13
C LYS A 306 -4.17 28.85 -23.36
N SER A 307 -4.18 29.89 -24.21
CA SER A 307 -4.92 29.92 -25.47
C SER A 307 -4.58 28.79 -26.44
N ASP A 308 -3.36 28.26 -26.34
CA ASP A 308 -2.86 27.20 -27.24
C ASP A 308 -3.33 25.81 -26.77
N PHE A 309 -3.95 25.75 -25.58
CA PHE A 309 -4.47 24.56 -24.92
C PHE A 309 -5.95 24.76 -24.55
N PRO A 310 -6.86 24.77 -25.55
CA PRO A 310 -8.27 25.16 -25.37
C PRO A 310 -9.12 24.17 -24.56
N ASP A 311 -8.67 22.92 -24.37
CA ASP A 311 -9.40 21.95 -23.55
C ASP A 311 -9.06 22.09 -22.06
N ASN A 312 -9.94 21.58 -21.20
CA ASN A 312 -9.75 21.66 -19.75
C ASN A 312 -8.59 20.78 -19.25
N GLU A 313 -8.25 19.70 -19.97
CA GLU A 313 -7.38 18.63 -19.46
C GLU A 313 -6.54 17.99 -20.56
N TYR A 314 -5.26 17.77 -20.27
CA TYR A 314 -4.30 17.15 -21.16
C TYR A 314 -3.48 16.08 -20.43
N ALA A 315 -3.42 14.88 -21.02
CA ALA A 315 -2.39 13.90 -20.74
C ALA A 315 -1.09 14.33 -21.42
N ILE A 316 0.02 14.23 -20.71
CA ILE A 316 1.33 14.63 -21.21
C ILE A 316 2.21 13.40 -21.24
N THR A 317 2.78 13.10 -22.40
CA THR A 317 3.80 12.08 -22.57
C THR A 317 5.15 12.75 -22.76
N ILE A 318 6.15 12.35 -21.98
CA ILE A 318 7.51 12.85 -22.08
C ILE A 318 8.40 11.68 -22.49
N SER A 319 9.03 11.76 -23.65
CA SER A 319 9.91 10.71 -24.17
C SER A 319 11.31 11.25 -24.45
N PHE A 320 12.34 10.58 -23.96
CA PHE A 320 13.73 11.01 -24.11
C PHE A 320 14.69 9.82 -24.09
N GLU A 321 15.83 9.96 -24.75
CA GLU A 321 16.84 8.90 -24.81
C GLU A 321 17.75 8.89 -23.58
N THR A 322 18.14 7.69 -23.15
CA THR A 322 19.12 7.47 -22.09
C THR A 322 20.09 6.35 -22.46
N GLU A 323 21.14 6.14 -21.66
CA GLU A 323 22.03 4.98 -21.82
C GLU A 323 21.30 3.63 -21.75
N LYS A 324 20.08 3.59 -21.18
CA LYS A 324 19.23 2.39 -21.08
C LYS A 324 18.18 2.31 -22.21
N GLY A 325 18.29 3.17 -23.22
CA GLY A 325 17.33 3.34 -24.31
C GLY A 325 16.23 4.36 -24.00
N LEU A 326 15.25 4.44 -24.91
CA LEU A 326 14.12 5.36 -24.85
C LEU A 326 13.35 5.21 -23.54
N GLN A 327 13.30 6.29 -22.76
CA GLN A 327 12.49 6.39 -21.57
C GLN A 327 11.21 7.15 -21.88
N LYS A 328 10.12 6.73 -21.24
CA LYS A 328 8.81 7.34 -21.40
C LYS A 328 8.20 7.57 -20.02
N THR A 329 7.81 8.81 -19.75
CA THR A 329 7.14 9.21 -18.52
C THR A 329 5.88 10.00 -18.85
N TYR A 330 5.04 10.16 -17.84
CA TYR A 330 3.69 10.69 -18.02
C TYR A 330 3.45 11.79 -17.00
N ALA A 331 2.78 12.83 -17.43
CA ALA A 331 2.34 13.93 -16.60
C ALA A 331 0.92 14.35 -17.02
N TYR A 332 0.35 15.28 -16.27
CA TYR A 332 -1.00 15.76 -16.52
C TYR A 332 -1.07 17.26 -16.31
N MET A 333 -1.86 17.93 -17.14
CA MET A 333 -2.08 19.36 -17.10
C MET A 333 -3.56 19.67 -17.10
N ASN A 334 -3.94 20.64 -16.27
CA ASN A 334 -5.28 21.21 -16.26
C ASN A 334 -5.19 22.70 -16.55
N THR A 335 -6.06 23.19 -17.44
CA THR A 335 -6.03 24.58 -17.89
C THR A 335 -6.96 25.48 -17.09
N VAL A 336 -7.78 24.94 -16.19
CA VAL A 336 -8.68 25.73 -15.35
C VAL A 336 -7.93 26.26 -14.12
N SER A 337 -8.03 27.57 -13.88
CA SER A 337 -7.14 28.35 -12.99
C SER A 337 -7.22 27.99 -11.51
N ASN A 338 -8.19 27.17 -11.09
CA ASN A 338 -8.17 26.54 -9.77
C ASN A 338 -9.05 25.27 -9.73
N VAL A 339 -8.54 24.16 -10.28
CA VAL A 339 -9.22 22.86 -10.24
C VAL A 339 -9.62 22.48 -8.82
N MET A 340 -8.80 22.82 -7.83
CA MET A 340 -9.06 22.44 -6.45
C MET A 340 -10.32 23.12 -5.93
N GLU A 341 -10.45 24.41 -6.18
CA GLU A 341 -11.60 25.19 -5.73
C GLU A 341 -12.87 24.85 -6.51
N GLU A 342 -12.81 24.71 -7.83
CA GLU A 342 -13.97 24.32 -8.64
C GLU A 342 -14.43 22.90 -8.34
N THR A 343 -13.51 21.95 -8.21
CA THR A 343 -13.90 20.57 -7.93
C THR A 343 -14.37 20.43 -6.49
N ARG A 344 -13.85 21.23 -5.55
CA ARG A 344 -14.43 21.34 -4.21
C ARG A 344 -15.85 21.87 -4.26
N LYS A 345 -16.13 22.89 -5.09
CA LYS A 345 -17.51 23.32 -5.39
C LYS A 345 -18.32 22.13 -5.89
N LEU A 346 -17.83 21.36 -6.87
CA LEU A 346 -18.51 20.17 -7.42
C LEU A 346 -18.76 19.06 -6.38
N ILE A 347 -17.83 18.79 -5.46
CA ILE A 347 -18.00 17.80 -4.37
C ILE A 347 -19.17 18.19 -3.45
N TYR A 348 -19.33 19.49 -3.21
CA TYR A 348 -20.34 20.02 -2.29
C TYR A 348 -21.63 20.49 -2.97
N THR A 349 -21.65 20.62 -4.30
CA THR A 349 -22.88 20.82 -5.09
C THR A 349 -23.52 19.50 -5.48
N ASP A 350 -24.83 19.51 -5.71
CA ASP A 350 -25.53 18.34 -6.21
C ASP A 350 -25.16 18.01 -7.66
N LEU A 351 -25.18 16.70 -7.98
CA LEU A 351 -25.05 16.24 -9.35
C LEU A 351 -26.16 16.86 -10.23
N PRO A 352 -25.90 17.11 -11.52
CA PRO A 352 -26.93 17.52 -12.47
C PRO A 352 -28.13 16.57 -12.43
N LYS A 353 -29.35 17.09 -12.57
CA LYS A 353 -30.55 16.23 -12.61
C LYS A 353 -30.47 15.29 -13.82
N ALA A 354 -30.28 14.00 -13.55
CA ALA A 354 -30.29 12.93 -14.55
C ALA A 354 -31.35 11.87 -14.21
N PRO A 355 -31.79 11.07 -15.19
CA PRO A 355 -32.69 9.95 -14.92
C PRO A 355 -32.11 8.96 -13.91
N GLU A 356 -32.97 8.46 -13.03
CA GLU A 356 -32.61 7.39 -12.09
C GLU A 356 -32.17 6.14 -12.85
N SER A 357 -30.95 5.69 -12.58
CA SER A 357 -30.32 4.54 -13.22
C SER A 357 -29.21 3.97 -12.33
N PRO A 358 -28.83 2.70 -12.49
CA PRO A 358 -27.67 2.12 -11.79
C PRO A 358 -26.38 2.93 -11.97
N MET A 359 -26.14 3.48 -13.17
CA MET A 359 -24.99 4.35 -13.42
C MET A 359 -25.09 5.69 -12.68
N ALA A 360 -26.29 6.29 -12.55
CA ALA A 360 -26.49 7.49 -11.73
C ALA A 360 -26.27 7.21 -10.23
N ASN A 361 -26.70 6.04 -9.73
CA ASN A 361 -26.40 5.60 -8.37
C ASN A 361 -24.88 5.50 -8.14
N TYR A 362 -24.16 4.91 -9.09
CA TYR A 362 -22.71 4.84 -9.05
C TYR A 362 -22.06 6.22 -8.88
N TYR A 363 -22.43 7.18 -9.74
CA TYR A 363 -21.89 8.54 -9.63
C TYR A 363 -22.24 9.19 -8.28
N ARG A 364 -23.47 9.04 -7.78
CA ARG A 364 -23.85 9.57 -6.47
C ARG A 364 -23.01 9.00 -5.34
N ASP A 365 -22.83 7.69 -5.31
CA ASP A 365 -22.07 7.03 -4.25
C ASP A 365 -20.57 7.38 -4.33
N PHE A 366 -20.04 7.57 -5.54
CA PHE A 366 -18.69 8.11 -5.73
C PHE A 366 -18.53 9.54 -5.15
N ILE A 367 -19.48 10.45 -5.43
CA ILE A 367 -19.46 11.82 -4.85
C ILE A 367 -19.54 11.77 -3.32
N LYS A 368 -20.47 10.96 -2.76
CA LYS A 368 -20.62 10.81 -1.30
C LYS A 368 -19.34 10.33 -0.63
N THR A 369 -18.68 9.34 -1.23
CA THR A 369 -17.38 8.83 -0.79
C THR A 369 -16.34 9.93 -0.74
N THR A 370 -16.22 10.67 -1.84
CA THR A 370 -15.19 11.71 -1.97
C THR A 370 -15.45 12.87 -1.01
N ARG A 371 -16.72 13.21 -0.77
CA ARG A 371 -17.12 14.21 0.24
C ARG A 371 -16.70 13.78 1.65
N TRP A 372 -16.91 12.51 2.00
CA TRP A 372 -16.45 11.97 3.28
C TRP A 372 -14.93 12.05 3.41
N LEU A 373 -14.20 11.67 2.35
CA LEU A 373 -12.74 11.74 2.29
C LEU A 373 -12.21 13.17 2.51
N ASP A 374 -12.86 14.16 1.89
CA ASP A 374 -12.53 15.57 2.05
C ASP A 374 -12.76 16.02 3.50
N GLN A 375 -13.92 15.68 4.08
CA GLN A 375 -14.28 16.02 5.47
C GLN A 375 -13.37 15.36 6.51
N ALA A 376 -12.87 14.15 6.23
CA ALA A 376 -11.92 13.44 7.09
C ALA A 376 -10.47 13.94 6.93
N ASN A 377 -10.22 14.97 6.12
CA ASN A 377 -8.90 15.46 5.72
C ASN A 377 -7.98 14.42 5.04
N LYS A 378 -8.51 13.25 4.65
CA LYS A 378 -7.73 12.17 4.03
C LYS A 378 -7.49 12.39 2.54
N LEU A 379 -8.32 13.18 1.88
CA LEU A 379 -8.24 13.41 0.44
C LEU A 379 -6.94 14.12 0.01
N TRP A 380 -6.40 14.98 0.89
CA TRP A 380 -5.30 15.90 0.60
C TRP A 380 -3.92 15.38 1.00
N GLU A 381 -3.87 14.36 1.84
CA GLU A 381 -2.62 13.75 2.32
C GLU A 381 -1.96 12.86 1.24
N HIS A 382 -2.62 12.68 0.09
CA HIS A 382 -2.15 11.79 -0.95
C HIS A 382 -1.53 12.56 -2.15
N PRO A 383 -0.21 12.38 -2.42
CA PRO A 383 0.48 13.08 -3.52
C PRO A 383 0.00 12.71 -4.93
N TYR A 384 -0.85 11.69 -5.08
CA TYR A 384 -1.38 11.21 -6.38
C TYR A 384 -2.89 10.93 -6.35
N GLY A 385 -3.46 10.63 -5.18
CA GLY A 385 -4.88 10.33 -5.00
C GLY A 385 -5.75 11.55 -5.24
N TYR A 386 -5.35 12.70 -4.69
CA TYR A 386 -6.12 13.95 -4.80
C TYR A 386 -6.56 14.23 -6.24
N ARG A 387 -5.61 14.26 -7.20
CA ARG A 387 -5.90 14.56 -8.60
C ARG A 387 -6.77 13.51 -9.30
N ARG A 388 -6.59 12.22 -8.98
CA ARG A 388 -7.45 11.13 -9.47
C ARG A 388 -8.89 11.24 -8.95
N TYR A 389 -9.07 11.64 -7.69
CA TYR A 389 -10.39 11.93 -7.16
C TYR A 389 -11.02 13.13 -7.87
N LEU A 390 -10.26 14.18 -8.15
CA LEU A 390 -10.76 15.33 -8.91
C LEU A 390 -11.27 14.93 -10.29
N ASP A 391 -10.49 14.12 -11.02
CA ASP A 391 -10.89 13.60 -12.33
C ASP A 391 -12.14 12.72 -12.21
N GLY A 392 -12.23 11.91 -11.16
CA GLY A 392 -13.43 11.13 -10.86
C GLY A 392 -14.67 11.96 -10.59
N ILE A 393 -14.55 13.05 -9.82
CA ILE A 393 -15.65 13.98 -9.55
C ILE A 393 -16.11 14.62 -10.85
N LYS A 394 -15.18 15.07 -11.68
CA LYS A 394 -15.52 15.65 -12.98
C LYS A 394 -16.19 14.63 -13.88
N ASN A 395 -15.68 13.40 -13.93
CA ASN A 395 -16.27 12.32 -14.71
C ASN A 395 -17.66 11.93 -14.21
N ALA A 396 -17.90 11.96 -12.90
CA ALA A 396 -19.23 11.80 -12.35
C ALA A 396 -20.17 12.92 -12.82
N HIS A 397 -19.73 14.19 -12.78
CA HIS A 397 -20.53 15.31 -13.26
C HIS A 397 -20.78 15.26 -14.77
N VAL A 398 -19.74 15.00 -15.58
CA VAL A 398 -19.83 14.87 -17.05
C VAL A 398 -20.68 13.66 -17.42
N GLY A 399 -20.46 12.53 -16.77
CA GLY A 399 -21.22 11.29 -16.95
C GLY A 399 -22.70 11.50 -16.65
N THR A 400 -23.03 12.19 -15.54
CA THR A 400 -24.41 12.53 -15.22
C THR A 400 -25.04 13.49 -16.24
N LYS A 401 -24.32 14.51 -16.72
CA LYS A 401 -24.81 15.37 -17.83
C LYS A 401 -25.03 14.56 -19.12
N ARG A 402 -24.13 13.62 -19.41
CA ARG A 402 -24.27 12.72 -20.57
C ARG A 402 -25.55 11.89 -20.44
N LEU A 403 -25.82 11.31 -19.27
CA LEU A 403 -27.07 10.57 -19.00
C LEU A 403 -28.32 11.42 -19.23
N GLN A 404 -28.29 12.71 -18.86
CA GLN A 404 -29.40 13.63 -19.11
C GLN A 404 -29.68 13.84 -20.60
N SER A 405 -28.63 13.92 -21.42
CA SER A 405 -28.74 14.20 -22.87
C SER A 405 -28.75 12.95 -23.76
N SER A 406 -28.45 11.77 -23.20
CA SER A 406 -28.26 10.56 -23.99
C SER A 406 -29.56 10.04 -24.56
N LYS A 407 -29.51 9.69 -25.85
CA LYS A 407 -30.58 8.96 -26.55
C LYS A 407 -30.39 7.44 -26.50
N ASN A 408 -29.24 6.98 -25.99
CA ASN A 408 -28.92 5.56 -25.86
C ASN A 408 -29.27 5.08 -24.45
N PRO A 409 -30.32 4.27 -24.26
CA PRO A 409 -30.74 3.85 -22.93
C PRO A 409 -29.75 2.87 -22.27
N PHE A 410 -28.77 2.35 -23.03
CA PHE A 410 -27.68 1.52 -22.48
C PHE A 410 -26.63 2.33 -21.71
N ASP A 411 -26.59 3.66 -21.84
CA ASP A 411 -25.62 4.49 -21.11
C ASP A 411 -25.88 4.51 -19.58
N GLY A 412 -27.11 4.18 -19.15
CA GLY A 412 -27.50 4.09 -17.74
C GLY A 412 -27.28 2.72 -17.08
N VAL A 413 -26.74 1.74 -17.82
CA VAL A 413 -26.47 0.37 -17.32
C VAL A 413 -25.16 0.31 -16.56
N PHE A 414 -25.10 -0.50 -15.49
CA PHE A 414 -23.88 -0.75 -14.72
C PHE A 414 -23.67 -2.26 -14.41
N PRO A 415 -22.43 -2.80 -14.52
CA PRO A 415 -21.30 -2.24 -15.25
C PRO A 415 -21.63 -1.97 -16.73
N ALA A 416 -20.99 -0.97 -17.34
CA ALA A 416 -21.32 -0.54 -18.69
C ALA A 416 -20.93 -1.60 -19.75
N PRO A 417 -21.79 -1.91 -20.74
CA PRO A 417 -21.44 -2.86 -21.80
C PRO A 417 -20.31 -2.35 -22.70
N SER A 418 -19.32 -3.20 -22.97
CA SER A 418 -18.09 -2.79 -23.66
C SER A 418 -18.21 -2.60 -25.18
N LYS A 419 -19.02 -3.41 -25.89
CA LYS A 419 -19.15 -3.32 -27.37
C LYS A 419 -20.61 -3.33 -27.81
N MET A 420 -21.05 -2.21 -28.36
CA MET A 420 -22.41 -2.01 -28.86
C MET A 420 -22.42 -1.54 -30.31
N LYS A 421 -23.30 -2.10 -31.14
CA LYS A 421 -23.53 -1.68 -32.53
C LYS A 421 -25.03 -1.62 -32.81
N PHE A 422 -25.57 -0.41 -32.85
CA PHE A 422 -26.99 -0.17 -33.10
C PHE A 422 -27.25 0.30 -34.54
N ASN A 423 -28.46 0.03 -35.03
CA ASN A 423 -28.97 0.55 -36.29
C ASN A 423 -30.16 1.50 -36.04
N LYS A 424 -30.77 2.02 -37.11
CA LYS A 424 -31.87 3.01 -37.03
C LYS A 424 -33.23 2.43 -36.62
N SER A 425 -33.34 1.10 -36.49
CA SER A 425 -34.57 0.42 -36.06
C SER A 425 -34.66 0.33 -34.54
N PHE A 426 -35.87 0.10 -34.01
CA PHE A 426 -36.14 0.02 -32.58
C PHE A 426 -36.95 -1.23 -32.25
N CYS A 427 -36.77 -1.73 -31.03
CA CYS A 427 -37.55 -2.78 -30.42
C CYS A 427 -38.34 -2.18 -29.24
N THR A 428 -39.65 -2.41 -29.20
CA THR A 428 -40.49 -1.97 -28.08
C THR A 428 -41.10 -3.18 -27.40
N ILE A 429 -40.80 -3.35 -26.11
CA ILE A 429 -41.40 -4.44 -25.32
C ILE A 429 -42.68 -3.99 -24.62
N ASN A 430 -43.55 -4.94 -24.33
CA ASN A 430 -44.78 -4.74 -23.55
C ASN A 430 -45.15 -6.06 -22.84
N SER A 431 -46.26 -6.05 -22.10
CA SER A 431 -46.73 -7.20 -21.31
C SER A 431 -47.03 -8.47 -22.12
N SER A 432 -47.25 -8.39 -23.45
CA SER A 432 -47.51 -9.55 -24.32
C SER A 432 -46.24 -10.30 -24.77
N TRP A 433 -45.06 -9.72 -24.54
CA TRP A 433 -43.80 -10.37 -24.89
C TRP A 433 -43.58 -11.61 -24.05
N LYS A 434 -43.11 -12.67 -24.70
CA LYS A 434 -42.88 -13.98 -24.05
C LYS A 434 -41.39 -14.26 -23.89
N ILE A 435 -41.06 -15.13 -22.94
CA ILE A 435 -39.71 -15.66 -22.77
C ILE A 435 -39.62 -17.05 -23.37
N PHE A 436 -38.61 -17.28 -24.19
CA PHE A 436 -38.20 -18.62 -24.60
C PHE A 436 -36.91 -19.00 -23.90
N ASP A 437 -36.95 -20.05 -23.10
CA ASP A 437 -35.79 -20.59 -22.39
C ASP A 437 -35.93 -22.10 -22.29
N ILE A 438 -35.21 -22.83 -23.16
CA ILE A 438 -35.25 -24.30 -23.19
C ILE A 438 -34.61 -24.92 -21.95
N ASN A 439 -33.72 -24.18 -21.27
CA ASN A 439 -33.03 -24.62 -20.07
C ASN A 439 -33.64 -23.94 -18.82
N LYS A 440 -34.93 -23.59 -18.87
CA LYS A 440 -35.61 -22.93 -17.78
C LYS A 440 -35.55 -23.81 -16.53
N THR A 441 -35.13 -23.21 -15.43
CA THR A 441 -35.20 -23.78 -14.08
C THR A 441 -35.81 -22.76 -13.13
N ASN A 442 -36.06 -23.13 -11.87
CA ASN A 442 -36.40 -22.19 -10.82
C ASN A 442 -35.11 -21.56 -10.27
N ASP A 443 -34.48 -20.73 -11.09
CA ASP A 443 -33.20 -20.06 -10.78
C ASP A 443 -33.35 -18.53 -10.71
N LEU A 444 -32.25 -17.85 -10.42
CA LEU A 444 -32.21 -16.38 -10.31
C LEU A 444 -32.69 -15.66 -11.59
N ILE A 445 -32.56 -16.30 -12.77
CA ILE A 445 -33.10 -15.74 -14.02
C ILE A 445 -34.63 -15.70 -13.98
N ASP A 446 -35.28 -16.81 -13.60
CA ASP A 446 -36.74 -16.87 -13.49
C ASP A 446 -37.26 -15.92 -12.40
N GLU A 447 -36.57 -15.80 -11.28
CA GLU A 447 -36.91 -14.84 -10.21
C GLU A 447 -36.85 -13.39 -10.70
N LYS A 448 -35.75 -12.99 -11.37
CA LYS A 448 -35.59 -11.64 -11.93
C LYS A 448 -36.65 -11.31 -12.98
N LEU A 449 -36.94 -12.26 -13.86
CA LEU A 449 -37.97 -12.12 -14.88
C LEU A 449 -39.36 -11.92 -14.26
N LYS A 450 -39.73 -12.74 -13.27
CA LYS A 450 -40.99 -12.61 -12.53
C LYS A 450 -41.10 -11.26 -11.83
N TYR A 451 -40.04 -10.83 -11.13
CA TYR A 451 -39.98 -9.54 -10.46
C TYR A 451 -40.17 -8.39 -11.45
N PHE A 452 -39.39 -8.39 -12.55
CA PHE A 452 -39.47 -7.35 -13.56
C PHE A 452 -40.85 -7.28 -14.22
N TRP A 453 -41.43 -8.39 -14.67
CA TRP A 453 -42.76 -8.38 -15.31
C TRP A 453 -43.85 -7.91 -14.35
N LYS A 454 -43.81 -8.36 -13.09
CA LYS A 454 -44.75 -7.93 -12.06
C LYS A 454 -44.66 -6.42 -11.85
N ASN A 455 -43.46 -5.88 -11.66
CA ASN A 455 -43.30 -4.46 -11.32
C ASN A 455 -43.44 -3.53 -12.52
N LYS A 456 -42.97 -3.92 -13.70
CA LYS A 456 -43.02 -3.07 -14.90
C LYS A 456 -44.38 -3.08 -15.59
N PHE A 457 -45.08 -4.22 -15.57
CA PHE A 457 -46.30 -4.42 -16.35
C PHE A 457 -47.53 -4.84 -15.53
N ASN A 458 -47.39 -5.05 -14.22
CA ASN A 458 -48.45 -5.60 -13.36
C ASN A 458 -49.06 -6.90 -13.92
N LYS A 459 -48.21 -7.75 -14.50
CA LYS A 459 -48.60 -9.01 -15.14
C LYS A 459 -47.63 -10.13 -14.75
N LYS A 460 -48.12 -11.37 -14.78
CA LYS A 460 -47.25 -12.55 -14.70
C LYS A 460 -46.53 -12.72 -16.03
N ILE A 461 -45.29 -13.19 -15.98
CA ILE A 461 -44.53 -13.47 -17.18
C ILE A 461 -45.05 -14.72 -17.89
N GLU A 462 -45.11 -14.67 -19.22
CA GLU A 462 -45.48 -15.80 -20.06
C GLU A 462 -44.26 -16.43 -20.72
N TYR A 463 -44.18 -17.76 -20.65
CA TYR A 463 -43.16 -18.54 -21.33
C TYR A 463 -43.70 -19.16 -22.63
N SER A 464 -42.83 -19.32 -23.61
CA SER A 464 -43.15 -19.97 -24.89
C SER A 464 -42.25 -21.17 -25.11
N ASN A 465 -42.82 -22.25 -25.66
CA ASN A 465 -42.09 -23.44 -26.09
C ASN A 465 -41.51 -23.30 -27.50
N GLU A 466 -41.83 -22.21 -28.21
CA GLU A 466 -41.40 -21.99 -29.59
C GLU A 466 -40.53 -20.74 -29.71
N LYS A 467 -39.37 -20.90 -30.36
CA LYS A 467 -38.38 -19.82 -30.56
C LYS A 467 -38.77 -18.79 -31.64
N SER A 468 -39.76 -19.10 -32.48
CA SER A 468 -40.06 -18.39 -33.74
C SER A 468 -41.26 -17.45 -33.72
N LYS A 469 -41.91 -17.23 -32.55
CA LYS A 469 -43.02 -16.28 -32.47
C LYS A 469 -42.49 -14.83 -32.47
N HIS A 470 -43.25 -13.94 -33.11
CA HIS A 470 -43.01 -12.49 -33.00
C HIS A 470 -43.23 -12.06 -31.54
N ASN A 471 -42.47 -11.08 -31.04
CA ASN A 471 -42.48 -10.55 -29.67
C ASN A 471 -41.94 -11.53 -28.61
N ILE A 472 -40.69 -11.95 -28.77
CA ILE A 472 -40.05 -12.94 -27.88
C ILE A 472 -38.65 -12.51 -27.44
N ILE A 473 -38.31 -12.78 -26.18
CA ILE A 473 -36.93 -12.75 -25.68
C ILE A 473 -36.46 -14.20 -25.52
N SER A 474 -35.43 -14.60 -26.27
CA SER A 474 -34.86 -15.95 -26.18
C SER A 474 -33.56 -15.97 -25.37
N LEU A 475 -33.46 -16.91 -24.43
CA LEU A 475 -32.26 -17.21 -23.66
C LEU A 475 -31.63 -18.51 -24.20
N GLU A 476 -30.37 -18.45 -24.64
CA GLU A 476 -29.78 -19.53 -25.44
C GLU A 476 -28.34 -19.85 -25.01
N ILE A 477 -28.09 -21.10 -24.64
CA ILE A 477 -26.71 -21.60 -24.53
C ILE A 477 -26.14 -21.76 -25.94
N SER A 478 -24.99 -21.12 -26.20
CA SER A 478 -24.41 -21.05 -27.54
C SER A 478 -22.88 -21.05 -27.50
N ASN A 479 -22.28 -21.85 -28.38
CA ASN A 479 -20.83 -21.90 -28.62
C ASN A 479 -20.37 -20.91 -29.71
N SER A 480 -21.16 -19.87 -29.98
CA SER A 480 -20.80 -18.83 -30.96
C SER A 480 -19.43 -18.24 -30.65
N LYS A 481 -18.57 -18.13 -31.68
CA LYS A 481 -17.25 -17.48 -31.58
C LYS A 481 -17.33 -15.99 -31.24
N LYS A 482 -18.52 -15.38 -31.36
CA LYS A 482 -18.76 -13.98 -30.97
C LYS A 482 -18.85 -13.80 -29.45
N ILE A 483 -19.07 -14.88 -28.68
CA ILE A 483 -19.14 -14.84 -27.22
C ILE A 483 -17.72 -15.03 -26.67
N GLY A 484 -17.32 -14.16 -25.74
CA GLY A 484 -16.04 -14.25 -25.03
C GLY A 484 -15.79 -15.62 -24.39
N GLN A 485 -14.54 -15.90 -24.04
CA GLN A 485 -14.17 -17.18 -23.42
C GLN A 485 -14.43 -17.22 -21.92
N LEU A 486 -14.36 -16.07 -21.24
CA LEU A 486 -14.54 -16.00 -19.81
C LEU A 486 -16.00 -16.27 -19.41
N VAL A 487 -16.18 -16.98 -18.31
CA VAL A 487 -17.50 -17.24 -17.73
C VAL A 487 -18.17 -15.91 -17.38
N GLY A 488 -19.43 -15.75 -17.77
CA GLY A 488 -20.17 -14.50 -17.67
C GLY A 488 -20.23 -13.69 -18.97
N SER A 489 -19.46 -14.06 -20.00
CA SER A 489 -19.54 -13.43 -21.32
C SER A 489 -20.89 -13.69 -22.01
N TYR A 490 -21.41 -12.69 -22.71
CA TYR A 490 -22.70 -12.79 -23.39
C TYR A 490 -22.77 -11.99 -24.70
N LEU A 491 -23.76 -12.32 -25.52
CA LEU A 491 -24.14 -11.66 -26.77
C LEU A 491 -25.64 -11.37 -26.74
N ILE A 492 -26.03 -10.11 -26.94
CA ILE A 492 -27.44 -9.71 -27.08
C ILE A 492 -27.66 -9.29 -28.54
N GLU A 493 -28.63 -9.89 -29.20
CA GLU A 493 -29.09 -9.52 -30.54
C GLU A 493 -30.51 -8.97 -30.43
N ILE A 494 -30.69 -7.70 -30.78
CA ILE A 494 -31.97 -6.98 -30.68
C ILE A 494 -32.50 -6.71 -32.07
N LYS A 495 -33.69 -7.23 -32.37
CA LYS A 495 -34.46 -6.98 -33.60
C LYS A 495 -35.82 -6.41 -33.21
N LYS A 496 -36.55 -5.84 -34.18
CA LYS A 496 -37.83 -5.15 -33.98
C LYS A 496 -38.83 -5.92 -33.09
N ASN A 497 -39.00 -7.22 -33.35
CA ASN A 497 -39.96 -8.09 -32.64
C ASN A 497 -39.28 -9.31 -32.00
N LYS A 498 -37.96 -9.29 -31.78
CA LYS A 498 -37.24 -10.42 -31.20
C LYS A 498 -35.93 -9.98 -30.55
N ILE A 499 -35.67 -10.47 -29.35
CA ILE A 499 -34.40 -10.29 -28.65
C ILE A 499 -33.82 -11.68 -28.36
N SER A 500 -32.51 -11.86 -28.54
CA SER A 500 -31.81 -13.10 -28.21
C SER A 500 -30.62 -12.79 -27.33
N VAL A 501 -30.59 -13.37 -26.12
CA VAL A 501 -29.45 -13.36 -25.21
C VAL A 501 -28.77 -14.71 -25.32
N LYS A 502 -27.51 -14.72 -25.75
CA LYS A 502 -26.71 -15.93 -25.95
C LYS A 502 -25.49 -15.90 -25.06
N ALA A 503 -25.19 -17.00 -24.40
CA ALA A 503 -23.97 -17.16 -23.61
C ALA A 503 -23.51 -18.62 -23.60
N LYS A 504 -22.26 -18.87 -23.19
CA LYS A 504 -21.75 -20.24 -23.01
C LYS A 504 -22.23 -20.90 -21.72
N THR A 505 -22.64 -20.10 -20.74
CA THR A 505 -23.06 -20.56 -19.42
C THR A 505 -24.35 -19.88 -18.98
N ARG A 506 -25.07 -20.50 -18.04
CA ARG A 506 -26.27 -19.92 -17.42
C ARG A 506 -25.98 -18.59 -16.71
N GLN A 507 -24.81 -18.47 -16.07
CA GLN A 507 -24.31 -17.22 -15.49
C GLN A 507 -24.16 -16.09 -16.54
N GLY A 508 -23.64 -16.40 -17.74
CA GLY A 508 -23.58 -15.41 -18.82
C GLY A 508 -24.96 -14.99 -19.33
N LEU A 509 -25.93 -15.92 -19.37
CA LEU A 509 -27.33 -15.57 -19.67
C LEU A 509 -27.91 -14.64 -18.62
N PHE A 510 -27.64 -14.90 -17.33
CA PHE A 510 -28.07 -14.04 -16.23
C PHE A 510 -27.47 -12.62 -16.35
N TYR A 511 -26.19 -12.48 -16.63
CA TYR A 511 -25.56 -11.17 -16.81
C TYR A 511 -26.09 -10.42 -18.04
N GLY A 512 -26.26 -11.11 -19.18
CA GLY A 512 -26.83 -10.50 -20.39
C GLY A 512 -28.30 -10.10 -20.21
N LEU A 513 -29.07 -10.92 -19.51
CA LEU A 513 -30.44 -10.57 -19.13
C LEU A 513 -30.48 -9.39 -18.17
N SER A 514 -29.60 -9.37 -17.16
CA SER A 514 -29.53 -8.26 -16.19
C SER A 514 -29.23 -6.93 -16.88
N THR A 515 -28.31 -6.92 -17.85
CA THR A 515 -28.07 -5.77 -18.74
C THR A 515 -29.35 -5.33 -19.44
N LEU A 516 -30.10 -6.27 -20.01
CA LEU A 516 -31.33 -5.97 -20.74
C LEU A 516 -32.45 -5.42 -19.82
N LEU A 517 -32.63 -6.02 -18.64
CA LEU A 517 -33.64 -5.60 -17.67
C LEU A 517 -33.35 -4.20 -17.11
N GLN A 518 -32.08 -3.90 -16.77
CA GLN A 518 -31.69 -2.56 -16.33
C GLN A 518 -32.04 -1.49 -17.38
N VAL A 519 -31.92 -1.79 -18.67
CA VAL A 519 -32.32 -0.86 -19.74
C VAL A 519 -33.83 -0.72 -19.80
N PHE A 520 -34.58 -1.81 -19.70
CA PHE A 520 -36.03 -1.75 -19.79
C PHE A 520 -36.72 -1.14 -18.57
N GLU A 521 -36.07 -1.16 -17.41
CA GLU A 521 -36.48 -0.36 -16.25
C GLU A 521 -36.54 1.13 -16.62
N GLN A 522 -35.55 1.60 -17.40
CA GLN A 522 -35.43 2.98 -17.86
C GLN A 522 -36.30 3.28 -19.09
N ASN A 523 -36.28 2.43 -20.12
CA ASN A 523 -37.00 2.67 -21.37
C ASN A 523 -37.40 1.35 -22.06
N ILE A 524 -38.71 1.14 -22.27
CA ILE A 524 -39.26 -0.05 -22.94
C ILE A 524 -38.98 -0.08 -24.46
N LYS A 525 -38.60 1.06 -25.05
CA LYS A 525 -38.23 1.20 -26.47
C LYS A 525 -36.71 1.38 -26.58
N ILE A 526 -36.03 0.37 -27.12
CA ILE A 526 -34.57 0.30 -27.22
C ILE A 526 -34.11 0.20 -28.68
N PRO A 527 -32.91 0.68 -29.03
CA PRO A 527 -32.40 0.56 -30.39
C PRO A 527 -32.12 -0.91 -30.75
N ALA A 528 -32.42 -1.29 -32.00
CA ALA A 528 -32.08 -2.60 -32.54
C ALA A 528 -30.58 -2.66 -32.88
N GLY A 529 -29.96 -3.82 -32.70
CA GLY A 529 -28.52 -3.96 -32.84
C GLY A 529 -27.94 -5.18 -32.15
N ILE A 530 -26.64 -5.12 -31.88
CA ILE A 530 -25.87 -6.18 -31.26
C ILE A 530 -25.04 -5.62 -30.12
N ILE A 531 -25.03 -6.32 -28.99
CA ILE A 531 -24.17 -6.05 -27.83
C ILE A 531 -23.34 -7.30 -27.57
N THR A 532 -22.03 -7.14 -27.48
CA THR A 532 -21.11 -8.21 -27.09
C THR A 532 -20.35 -7.73 -25.87
N ASP A 533 -20.35 -8.51 -24.80
CA ASP A 533 -19.73 -8.10 -23.56
C ASP A 533 -19.08 -9.27 -22.83
N SER A 534 -18.04 -8.98 -22.06
CA SER A 534 -17.24 -9.97 -21.36
C SER A 534 -16.52 -9.32 -20.19
N PRO A 535 -16.36 -10.01 -19.04
CA PRO A 535 -15.54 -9.50 -17.95
C PRO A 535 -14.06 -9.45 -18.39
N ALA A 536 -13.28 -8.55 -17.79
CA ALA A 536 -11.84 -8.46 -18.02
C ALA A 536 -11.08 -9.55 -17.27
N PHE A 537 -11.54 -9.92 -16.07
CA PHE A 537 -10.91 -10.95 -15.24
C PHE A 537 -11.88 -12.07 -14.85
N SER A 538 -11.33 -13.27 -14.68
CA SER A 538 -12.08 -14.48 -14.33
C SER A 538 -12.58 -14.47 -12.89
N VAL A 539 -11.79 -13.93 -11.95
CA VAL A 539 -12.15 -13.80 -10.53
C VAL A 539 -12.53 -12.35 -10.26
N ARG A 540 -13.74 -12.16 -9.72
CA ARG A 540 -14.29 -10.86 -9.35
C ARG A 540 -14.84 -11.03 -7.95
N SER A 541 -14.01 -10.70 -6.97
CA SER A 541 -14.18 -11.16 -5.60
C SER A 541 -14.43 -10.04 -4.60
N VAL A 542 -15.06 -10.43 -3.50
CA VAL A 542 -15.23 -9.59 -2.31
C VAL A 542 -14.97 -10.42 -1.06
N ILE A 543 -14.39 -9.80 -0.03
CA ILE A 543 -14.43 -10.34 1.33
C ILE A 543 -15.65 -9.77 2.06
N GLN A 544 -16.55 -10.66 2.48
CA GLN A 544 -17.81 -10.26 3.09
C GLN A 544 -17.65 -10.06 4.60
N ILE A 545 -17.79 -8.82 5.02
CA ILE A 545 -17.73 -8.37 6.41
C ILE A 545 -18.83 -7.35 6.74
N LYS A 546 -19.69 -7.04 5.76
CA LYS A 546 -20.80 -6.09 5.92
C LYS A 546 -21.91 -6.65 6.79
N THR A 547 -22.20 -7.94 6.64
CA THR A 547 -23.19 -8.66 7.43
C THR A 547 -22.56 -9.91 8.03
N ARG A 548 -23.21 -10.50 9.04
CA ARG A 548 -22.82 -11.80 9.57
C ARG A 548 -23.01 -12.88 8.49
N THR A 549 -22.14 -13.89 8.51
CA THR A 549 -22.22 -15.08 7.63
C THR A 549 -23.35 -16.02 8.09
N VAL A 550 -24.59 -15.55 7.93
CA VAL A 550 -25.83 -16.26 8.27
C VAL A 550 -26.88 -15.87 7.24
N LEU A 551 -27.87 -16.74 6.98
CA LEU A 551 -28.86 -16.51 5.93
C LEU A 551 -29.98 -15.53 6.35
N SER A 552 -29.62 -14.31 6.74
CA SER A 552 -30.54 -13.22 7.08
C SER A 552 -31.06 -12.47 5.85
N SER A 553 -32.06 -11.60 6.02
CA SER A 553 -32.50 -10.67 4.97
C SER A 553 -31.35 -9.85 4.40
N ASP A 554 -30.54 -9.26 5.29
CA ASP A 554 -29.46 -8.36 4.90
C ASP A 554 -28.35 -9.09 4.13
N PHE A 555 -28.06 -10.34 4.50
CA PHE A 555 -27.13 -11.19 3.75
C PHE A 555 -27.67 -11.51 2.36
N LYS A 556 -28.95 -11.88 2.25
CA LYS A 556 -29.60 -12.16 0.96
C LYS A 556 -29.58 -10.94 0.05
N ASP A 557 -29.95 -9.77 0.57
CA ASP A 557 -29.92 -8.51 -0.16
C ASP A 557 -28.51 -8.15 -0.63
N TYR A 558 -27.50 -8.41 0.19
CA TYR A 558 -26.12 -8.19 -0.19
C TYR A 558 -25.65 -9.13 -1.31
N ILE A 559 -25.95 -10.43 -1.22
CA ILE A 559 -25.62 -11.40 -2.28
C ILE A 559 -26.37 -11.04 -3.59
N ASN A 560 -27.61 -10.59 -3.51
CA ASN A 560 -28.36 -10.08 -4.67
C ASN A 560 -27.65 -8.88 -5.31
N GLN A 561 -27.20 -7.93 -4.50
CA GLN A 561 -26.41 -6.78 -4.95
C GLN A 561 -25.12 -7.24 -5.64
N LEU A 562 -24.37 -8.18 -5.05
CA LEU A 562 -23.14 -8.69 -5.64
C LEU A 562 -23.37 -9.36 -7.00
N ALA A 563 -24.44 -10.14 -7.15
CA ALA A 563 -24.80 -10.79 -8.40
C ALA A 563 -25.09 -9.76 -9.51
N ASP A 564 -25.79 -8.68 -9.16
CA ASP A 564 -26.12 -7.58 -10.08
C ASP A 564 -24.91 -6.75 -10.49
N LEU A 565 -23.97 -6.59 -9.56
CA LEU A 565 -22.65 -6.01 -9.81
C LEU A 565 -21.68 -6.98 -10.49
N ARG A 566 -22.14 -8.19 -10.80
CA ARG A 566 -21.42 -9.25 -11.54
C ARG A 566 -20.19 -9.79 -10.80
N TYR A 567 -20.13 -9.67 -9.48
CA TYR A 567 -19.20 -10.47 -8.66
C TYR A 567 -19.52 -11.96 -8.82
N ASN A 568 -18.49 -12.80 -8.67
CA ASN A 568 -18.65 -14.26 -8.78
C ASN A 568 -17.91 -15.06 -7.71
N VAL A 569 -17.23 -14.39 -6.77
CA VAL A 569 -16.59 -15.04 -5.62
C VAL A 569 -16.83 -14.20 -4.37
N VAL A 570 -17.19 -14.85 -3.26
CA VAL A 570 -17.33 -14.21 -1.94
C VAL A 570 -16.53 -14.99 -0.90
N TYR A 571 -15.60 -14.31 -0.23
CA TYR A 571 -14.86 -14.85 0.90
C TYR A 571 -15.65 -14.60 2.18
N LEU A 572 -15.90 -15.65 2.96
CA LEU A 572 -16.82 -15.64 4.10
C LEU A 572 -16.06 -15.89 5.41
N PRO A 573 -15.51 -14.85 6.07
CA PRO A 573 -14.90 -14.98 7.38
C PRO A 573 -15.94 -15.34 8.44
N THR A 574 -15.72 -16.42 9.18
CA THR A 574 -16.56 -16.80 10.32
C THR A 574 -15.89 -17.85 11.22
N ASP A 575 -16.18 -17.82 12.52
CA ASP A 575 -15.79 -18.84 13.49
C ASP A 575 -16.63 -20.13 13.40
N ALA A 576 -17.76 -20.08 12.67
CA ALA A 576 -18.66 -21.19 12.43
C ALA A 576 -17.95 -22.47 11.94
N TYR A 577 -16.85 -22.32 11.20
CA TYR A 577 -16.10 -23.43 10.64
C TYR A 577 -15.51 -24.36 11.71
N PHE A 578 -15.21 -23.85 12.91
CA PHE A 578 -14.72 -24.64 14.05
C PHE A 578 -15.77 -25.56 14.66
N HIS A 579 -17.04 -25.44 14.24
CA HIS A 579 -18.16 -26.16 14.82
C HIS A 579 -19.05 -26.86 13.77
N LEU A 580 -18.51 -27.17 12.58
CA LEU A 580 -19.25 -27.86 11.51
C LEU A 580 -19.60 -29.32 11.84
N ASP A 581 -19.00 -29.90 12.88
CA ASP A 581 -19.38 -31.19 13.45
C ASP A 581 -20.81 -31.15 14.03
N LYS A 582 -21.30 -29.97 14.41
CA LYS A 582 -22.66 -29.77 14.89
C LYS A 582 -23.66 -29.68 13.72
N PRO A 583 -24.68 -30.55 13.63
CA PRO A 583 -25.60 -30.60 12.51
C PRO A 583 -26.31 -29.28 12.20
N GLU A 584 -26.70 -28.53 13.22
CA GLU A 584 -27.35 -27.22 13.08
C GLU A 584 -26.43 -26.19 12.43
N ARG A 585 -25.13 -26.21 12.79
CA ARG A 585 -24.14 -25.27 12.26
C ARG A 585 -23.75 -25.65 10.83
N LEU A 586 -23.58 -26.95 10.56
CA LEU A 586 -23.37 -27.43 9.20
C LEU A 586 -24.51 -27.02 8.29
N LYS A 587 -25.77 -27.19 8.74
CA LYS A 587 -26.94 -26.79 7.98
C LYS A 587 -26.94 -25.28 7.71
N GLU A 588 -26.72 -24.45 8.73
CA GLU A 588 -26.68 -22.99 8.58
C GLU A 588 -25.67 -22.53 7.52
N ILE A 589 -24.45 -23.06 7.55
CA ILE A 589 -23.39 -22.71 6.60
C ILE A 589 -23.66 -23.30 5.21
N THR A 590 -24.25 -24.50 5.14
CA THR A 590 -24.67 -25.11 3.86
C THR A 590 -25.75 -24.26 3.19
N ASP A 591 -26.75 -23.80 3.94
CA ASP A 591 -27.81 -22.92 3.43
C ASP A 591 -27.21 -21.60 2.88
N VAL A 592 -26.21 -21.03 3.57
CA VAL A 592 -25.46 -19.84 3.09
C VAL A 592 -24.72 -20.13 1.79
N PHE A 593 -24.01 -21.27 1.71
CA PHE A 593 -23.27 -21.66 0.51
C PHE A 593 -24.20 -21.91 -0.68
N ASP A 594 -25.30 -22.61 -0.46
CA ASP A 594 -26.29 -22.90 -1.49
C ASP A 594 -26.96 -21.63 -2.00
N TYR A 595 -27.25 -20.68 -1.10
CA TYR A 595 -27.75 -19.37 -1.51
C TYR A 595 -26.73 -18.60 -2.36
N CYS A 596 -25.45 -18.57 -2.00
CA CYS A 596 -24.43 -17.93 -2.83
C CYS A 596 -24.34 -18.59 -4.22
N LYS A 597 -24.33 -19.94 -4.27
CA LYS A 597 -24.24 -20.72 -5.50
C LYS A 597 -25.47 -20.54 -6.40
N SER A 598 -26.67 -20.42 -5.83
CA SER A 598 -27.89 -20.15 -6.59
C SER A 598 -27.88 -18.76 -7.26
N HIS A 599 -26.99 -17.87 -6.81
CA HIS A 599 -26.74 -16.54 -7.38
C HIS A 599 -25.50 -16.49 -8.28
N PHE A 600 -24.96 -17.64 -8.67
CA PHE A 600 -23.73 -17.77 -9.47
C PHE A 600 -22.48 -17.18 -8.80
N ILE A 601 -22.46 -17.11 -7.47
CA ILE A 601 -21.33 -16.65 -6.67
C ILE A 601 -20.73 -17.85 -5.95
N GLU A 602 -19.43 -18.10 -6.14
CA GLU A 602 -18.71 -19.15 -5.44
C GLU A 602 -18.41 -18.67 -4.00
N PRO A 603 -18.95 -19.35 -2.97
CA PRO A 603 -18.59 -19.06 -1.60
C PRO A 603 -17.26 -19.71 -1.24
N VAL A 604 -16.37 -18.94 -0.60
CA VAL A 604 -15.05 -19.40 -0.17
C VAL A 604 -14.99 -19.34 1.36
N PRO A 605 -14.82 -20.48 2.05
CA PRO A 605 -14.57 -20.47 3.48
C PRO A 605 -13.29 -19.71 3.79
N TYR A 606 -13.37 -18.85 4.79
CA TYR A 606 -12.26 -18.07 5.31
C TYR A 606 -12.17 -18.27 6.82
N PHE A 607 -11.04 -18.77 7.29
CA PHE A 607 -10.70 -18.82 8.71
C PHE A 607 -9.19 -18.68 8.91
N GLU A 608 -8.82 -18.20 10.09
CA GLU A 608 -7.43 -18.06 10.49
C GLU A 608 -6.85 -19.43 10.83
N THR A 609 -5.69 -19.72 10.24
CA THR A 609 -4.86 -20.86 10.67
C THR A 609 -3.86 -20.37 11.71
N PHE A 610 -2.71 -19.89 11.26
CA PHE A 610 -1.71 -19.20 12.07
C PHE A 610 -1.43 -17.83 11.45
N GLY A 611 -1.04 -16.86 12.27
CA GLY A 611 -1.12 -15.43 11.93
C GLY A 611 -1.63 -14.65 13.14
N ALA A 612 -2.47 -13.64 12.91
CA ALA A 612 -3.30 -13.05 13.94
C ALA A 612 -4.10 -14.15 14.66
N GLY A 613 -4.07 -14.17 15.99
CA GLY A 613 -4.78 -15.17 16.80
C GLY A 613 -6.16 -14.67 17.21
N THR A 614 -6.95 -14.07 16.31
CA THR A 614 -8.23 -13.46 16.70
C THR A 614 -9.28 -14.53 16.92
N LEU A 615 -9.32 -15.57 16.06
CA LEU A 615 -10.28 -16.66 16.14
C LEU A 615 -9.80 -17.84 17.00
N THR A 616 -8.52 -18.19 16.92
CA THR A 616 -7.97 -19.33 17.71
C THR A 616 -8.05 -19.06 19.22
N ARG A 617 -7.78 -17.82 19.65
CA ARG A 617 -7.86 -17.41 21.05
C ARG A 617 -9.27 -17.50 21.64
N THR A 618 -10.31 -17.29 20.83
CA THR A 618 -11.70 -17.43 21.30
C THR A 618 -12.06 -18.89 21.52
N GLN A 619 -11.38 -19.82 20.83
CA GLN A 619 -11.51 -21.26 21.06
C GLN A 619 -10.75 -21.67 22.32
N ASP A 620 -9.46 -21.35 22.37
CA ASP A 620 -8.63 -21.58 23.55
C ASP A 620 -7.56 -20.49 23.68
N PRO A 621 -7.62 -19.66 24.74
CA PRO A 621 -6.62 -18.64 24.96
C PRO A 621 -5.19 -19.15 25.20
N CYS A 622 -4.99 -20.44 25.49
CA CYS A 622 -3.68 -21.07 25.62
C CYS A 622 -2.92 -21.15 24.28
N LEU A 623 -3.62 -20.93 23.17
CA LEU A 623 -3.05 -20.95 21.82
C LEU A 623 -2.31 -19.66 21.46
N ASP A 624 -2.35 -18.62 22.29
CA ASP A 624 -1.63 -17.37 22.05
C ASP A 624 -0.10 -17.60 22.04
N GLU A 625 0.60 -16.92 21.12
CA GLU A 625 2.05 -16.70 21.16
C GLU A 625 2.36 -15.69 22.25
N GLY A 626 2.89 -16.18 23.37
CA GLY A 626 3.40 -15.36 24.46
C GLY A 626 4.85 -14.95 24.30
N ILE A 627 5.35 -14.18 25.26
CA ILE A 627 6.76 -13.86 25.48
C ILE A 627 7.24 -14.69 26.66
N PHE A 628 8.27 -15.50 26.45
CA PHE A 628 8.86 -16.30 27.52
C PHE A 628 9.80 -15.44 28.37
N HIS A 629 9.40 -15.22 29.62
CA HIS A 629 10.19 -14.66 30.70
C HIS A 629 10.91 -15.80 31.41
N GLU A 630 12.23 -15.76 31.45
CA GLU A 630 13.05 -16.82 32.03
C GLU A 630 13.73 -16.33 33.31
N LYS A 631 13.44 -16.99 34.44
CA LYS A 631 14.05 -16.76 35.75
C LYS A 631 14.06 -15.29 36.18
N GLU A 632 12.96 -14.58 35.98
CA GLU A 632 12.80 -13.21 36.47
C GLU A 632 12.65 -13.17 37.98
N ILE A 633 13.26 -12.19 38.63
CA ILE A 633 13.21 -12.04 40.09
C ILE A 633 11.92 -11.31 40.47
N TRP A 634 11.11 -11.93 41.33
CA TRP A 634 9.90 -11.34 41.89
C TRP A 634 9.88 -11.42 43.41
N LYS A 635 9.46 -10.33 44.05
CA LYS A 635 9.33 -10.26 45.51
C LYS A 635 7.97 -10.80 45.96
N VAL A 636 8.00 -11.68 46.96
CA VAL A 636 6.79 -12.17 47.65
C VAL A 636 6.37 -11.14 48.69
N SER A 637 5.13 -10.65 48.65
CA SER A 637 4.62 -9.73 49.67
C SER A 637 4.48 -10.39 51.05
N ALA A 638 4.27 -9.58 52.09
CA ALA A 638 3.98 -10.05 53.44
C ALA A 638 2.70 -10.91 53.55
N LYS A 639 1.85 -10.89 52.51
CA LYS A 639 0.63 -11.71 52.42
C LYS A 639 0.81 -12.95 51.54
N GLY A 640 2.05 -13.28 51.15
CA GLY A 640 2.34 -14.41 50.26
C GLY A 640 1.99 -14.18 48.79
N LEU A 641 1.63 -12.96 48.40
CA LEU A 641 1.22 -12.66 47.02
C LEU A 641 2.40 -12.14 46.18
N ILE A 642 2.49 -12.65 44.95
CA ILE A 642 3.21 -12.06 43.84
C ILE A 642 2.18 -11.50 42.87
N GLU A 643 2.28 -10.21 42.55
CA GLU A 643 1.46 -9.55 41.53
C GLU A 643 2.38 -9.19 40.35
N LEU A 644 2.19 -9.86 39.21
CA LEU A 644 3.02 -9.64 38.04
C LEU A 644 2.56 -8.40 37.28
N ASP A 645 3.51 -7.54 36.89
CA ASP A 645 3.26 -6.36 36.05
C ASP A 645 3.22 -6.73 34.56
N VAL A 646 2.36 -7.69 34.23
CA VAL A 646 2.05 -8.07 32.85
C VAL A 646 0.54 -8.16 32.69
N PRO A 647 -0.01 -7.93 31.48
CA PRO A 647 -1.47 -7.98 31.28
C PRO A 647 -2.04 -9.37 31.59
N ARG A 648 -1.30 -10.41 31.20
CA ARG A 648 -1.74 -11.79 31.28
C ARG A 648 -0.58 -12.78 31.24
N ILE A 649 -0.68 -13.88 31.98
CA ILE A 649 0.17 -15.08 31.81
C ILE A 649 -0.62 -16.25 31.21
N LEU A 650 0.09 -17.13 30.52
CA LEU A 650 -0.44 -18.39 30.03
C LEU A 650 -0.25 -19.47 31.08
N ASP A 651 -1.36 -19.94 31.63
CA ASP A 651 -1.42 -21.02 32.60
C ASP A 651 -2.13 -22.23 31.99
N CYS A 652 -1.39 -23.02 31.24
CA CYS A 652 -1.91 -24.02 30.31
C CYS A 652 -1.08 -25.31 30.38
N PRO A 653 -1.61 -26.47 29.94
CA PRO A 653 -0.90 -27.74 30.01
C PRO A 653 0.47 -27.75 29.32
N ASN A 654 0.61 -26.99 28.22
CA ASN A 654 1.83 -26.90 27.42
C ASN A 654 2.63 -25.60 27.67
N THR A 655 2.27 -24.81 28.68
CA THR A 655 3.04 -23.63 29.08
C THR A 655 3.76 -23.91 30.40
N THR A 656 4.88 -23.24 30.60
CA THR A 656 5.75 -23.49 31.74
C THR A 656 5.65 -22.33 32.73
N ILE A 657 4.93 -22.52 33.84
CA ILE A 657 5.04 -21.67 35.02
C ILE A 657 5.90 -22.41 36.03
N HIS A 658 7.16 -22.01 36.15
CA HIS A 658 8.09 -22.56 37.13
C HIS A 658 8.52 -21.47 38.10
N ILE A 659 8.51 -21.79 39.39
CA ILE A 659 8.94 -20.88 40.44
C ILE A 659 10.07 -21.57 41.19
N PHE A 660 11.22 -20.91 41.27
CA PHE A 660 12.38 -21.40 41.98
C PHE A 660 12.72 -20.45 43.13
N THR A 661 13.20 -21.02 44.23
CA THR A 661 13.97 -20.26 45.22
C THR A 661 15.29 -19.78 44.60
N LYS A 662 15.93 -18.76 45.18
CA LYS A 662 17.27 -18.29 44.73
C LYS A 662 18.35 -19.38 44.73
N VAL A 663 18.21 -20.40 45.58
CA VAL A 663 19.14 -21.54 45.66
C VAL A 663 18.81 -22.64 44.64
N GLY A 664 17.83 -22.43 43.76
CA GLY A 664 17.49 -23.32 42.66
C GLY A 664 16.48 -24.43 42.98
N LYS A 665 15.95 -24.50 44.21
CA LYS A 665 14.85 -25.42 44.53
C LYS A 665 13.56 -24.95 43.85
N GLU A 666 12.99 -25.79 43.00
CA GLU A 666 11.69 -25.57 42.37
C GLU A 666 10.54 -25.78 43.36
N LEU A 667 9.55 -24.91 43.29
CA LEU A 667 8.32 -24.98 44.06
C LEU A 667 7.28 -25.83 43.34
N LYS A 668 6.53 -26.62 44.08
CA LYS A 668 5.46 -27.48 43.55
C LYS A 668 4.14 -26.73 43.51
N ARG A 669 3.51 -26.71 42.35
CA ARG A 669 2.17 -26.14 42.17
C ARG A 669 1.14 -26.89 43.03
N TYR A 670 0.19 -26.15 43.59
CA TYR A 670 -0.86 -26.58 44.52
C TYR A 670 -0.38 -27.10 45.89
N VAL A 671 0.93 -27.06 46.14
CA VAL A 671 1.56 -27.42 47.42
C VAL A 671 2.29 -26.20 47.99
N ASP A 672 3.18 -25.62 47.19
CA ASP A 672 4.00 -24.46 47.55
C ASP A 672 3.42 -23.15 47.00
N TYR A 673 2.67 -23.20 45.89
CA TYR A 673 2.03 -22.03 45.28
C TYR A 673 0.78 -22.35 44.47
N LYS A 674 -0.09 -21.36 44.29
CA LYS A 674 -1.31 -21.42 43.46
C LYS A 674 -1.44 -20.15 42.61
N VAL A 675 -1.79 -20.32 41.33
CA VAL A 675 -2.16 -19.20 40.46
C VAL A 675 -3.59 -18.79 40.79
N LEU A 676 -3.79 -17.58 41.31
CA LEU A 676 -5.10 -17.06 41.68
C LEU A 676 -5.81 -16.37 40.51
N SER A 677 -5.04 -15.71 39.64
CA SER A 677 -5.56 -15.06 38.44
C SER A 677 -4.50 -15.08 37.34
N THR A 678 -4.95 -15.29 36.11
CA THR A 678 -4.12 -15.19 34.90
C THR A 678 -4.23 -13.82 34.23
N LYS A 679 -5.30 -13.05 34.48
CA LYS A 679 -5.45 -11.64 34.05
C LYS A 679 -5.06 -10.72 35.20
N LYS A 680 -4.19 -9.74 34.98
CA LYS A 680 -3.51 -9.01 36.08
C LYS A 680 -2.94 -10.03 37.09
N PRO A 681 -1.94 -10.82 36.68
CA PRO A 681 -1.66 -12.09 37.29
C PRO A 681 -1.34 -12.00 38.78
N LYS A 682 -1.92 -12.91 39.54
CA LYS A 682 -1.66 -13.04 40.99
C LYS A 682 -1.32 -14.48 41.31
N ILE A 683 -0.20 -14.67 41.99
CA ILE A 683 0.26 -15.98 42.44
C ILE A 683 0.35 -15.93 43.97
N LEU A 684 -0.32 -16.87 44.62
CA LEU A 684 -0.24 -17.08 46.06
C LEU A 684 0.85 -18.11 46.35
N ILE A 685 1.81 -17.73 47.17
CA ILE A 685 2.78 -18.64 47.79
C ILE A 685 2.14 -19.15 49.08
N GLU A 686 2.04 -20.47 49.25
CA GLU A 686 1.40 -21.10 50.41
C GLU A 686 2.38 -21.32 51.56
N ASN A 687 3.69 -21.38 51.27
CA ASN A 687 4.71 -21.48 52.31
C ASN A 687 5.05 -20.11 52.90
N ASN A 688 4.62 -19.88 54.15
CA ASN A 688 4.85 -18.65 54.90
C ASN A 688 6.33 -18.30 55.10
N GLU A 689 7.24 -19.29 55.10
CA GLU A 689 8.69 -19.05 55.21
C GLU A 689 9.25 -18.28 53.99
N LEU A 690 8.54 -18.33 52.86
CA LEU A 690 8.93 -17.63 51.64
C LEU A 690 8.37 -16.20 51.56
N PHE A 691 7.63 -15.73 52.57
CA PHE A 691 7.07 -14.38 52.55
C PHE A 691 8.17 -13.34 52.75
N ASN A 692 8.05 -12.19 52.08
CA ASN A 692 9.09 -11.16 52.02
C ASN A 692 10.43 -11.61 51.40
N THR A 693 10.47 -12.79 50.78
CA THR A 693 11.65 -13.28 50.03
C THR A 693 11.53 -12.97 48.54
N GLU A 694 12.58 -13.29 47.78
CA GLU A 694 12.63 -13.19 46.33
C GLU A 694 12.65 -14.59 45.69
N LEU A 695 11.84 -14.78 44.66
CA LEU A 695 11.73 -16.01 43.88
C LEU A 695 12.06 -15.73 42.41
N LEU A 696 12.53 -16.77 41.72
CA LEU A 696 12.82 -16.75 40.28
C LEU A 696 11.66 -17.39 39.54
N LEU A 697 10.97 -16.63 38.69
CA LEU A 697 9.79 -17.08 37.96
C LEU A 697 10.14 -17.23 36.48
N SER A 698 9.74 -18.35 35.90
CA SER A 698 9.73 -18.53 34.44
C SER A 698 8.29 -18.75 33.99
N TYR A 699 7.81 -17.95 33.04
CA TYR A 699 6.44 -17.97 32.54
C TYR A 699 6.30 -17.37 31.14
N ASP A 700 5.24 -17.73 30.44
CA ASP A 700 4.83 -17.06 29.21
C ASP A 700 3.81 -15.95 29.52
N ALA A 701 4.07 -14.73 29.06
CA ALA A 701 3.15 -13.61 29.15
C ALA A 701 2.56 -13.24 27.78
N VAL A 702 1.28 -12.85 27.72
CA VAL A 702 0.67 -12.35 26.48
C VAL A 702 0.73 -10.84 26.47
N ASP A 703 1.35 -10.29 25.42
CA ASP A 703 1.41 -8.86 25.19
C ASP A 703 0.25 -8.42 24.28
N PHE A 704 -0.61 -7.54 24.80
CA PHE A 704 -1.73 -6.94 24.06
C PHE A 704 -1.42 -5.51 23.55
N SER A 705 -0.24 -4.99 23.88
CA SER A 705 0.18 -3.63 23.49
C SER A 705 0.77 -3.57 22.08
N LEU A 706 1.23 -4.70 21.55
CA LEU A 706 1.82 -4.78 20.23
C LEU A 706 0.74 -4.85 19.15
N PHE A 707 0.90 -4.02 18.12
CA PHE A 707 0.18 -4.14 16.86
C PHE A 707 1.06 -4.89 15.85
N PRO A 708 0.52 -5.84 15.06
CA PRO A 708 -0.85 -6.36 15.10
C PRO A 708 -1.06 -7.43 16.20
N HIS A 709 -2.29 -7.93 16.32
CA HIS A 709 -2.82 -8.80 17.38
C HIS A 709 -1.87 -9.90 17.92
N PRO A 710 -2.04 -10.36 19.18
CA PRO A 710 -1.26 -11.49 19.68
C PRO A 710 -1.51 -12.70 18.78
N ALA A 711 -0.43 -13.29 18.27
CA ALA A 711 -0.47 -14.30 17.23
C ALA A 711 -0.87 -15.69 17.77
N SER A 712 -1.27 -16.60 16.89
CA SER A 712 -1.41 -18.02 17.25
C SER A 712 -0.03 -18.68 17.33
N CYS A 713 0.25 -19.41 18.40
CA CYS A 713 1.49 -20.18 18.58
C CYS A 713 1.55 -21.38 17.60
N PRO A 714 2.49 -21.42 16.65
CA PRO A 714 2.62 -22.52 15.70
C PRO A 714 3.27 -23.79 16.28
N SER A 715 3.57 -23.79 17.59
CA SER A 715 4.27 -24.88 18.28
C SER A 715 3.41 -25.59 19.32
N ASP A 716 2.17 -25.15 19.53
CA ASP A 716 1.25 -25.81 20.47
C ASP A 716 0.57 -27.03 19.81
N PRO A 717 0.67 -28.25 20.39
CA PRO A 717 0.04 -29.45 19.84
C PRO A 717 -1.49 -29.38 19.76
N HIS A 718 -2.15 -28.79 20.75
CA HIS A 718 -3.61 -28.64 20.76
C HIS A 718 -4.06 -27.66 19.66
N GLY A 719 -3.26 -26.60 19.42
CA GLY A 719 -3.46 -25.72 18.28
C GLY A 719 -3.49 -26.48 16.95
N TRP A 720 -2.58 -27.43 16.74
CA TRP A 720 -2.57 -28.24 15.51
C TRP A 720 -3.76 -29.21 15.39
N GLU A 721 -4.23 -29.77 16.49
CA GLU A 721 -5.45 -30.58 16.53
C GLU A 721 -6.68 -29.76 16.10
N LEU A 722 -6.83 -28.56 16.66
CA LEU A 722 -7.89 -27.62 16.28
C LEU A 722 -7.84 -27.27 14.79
N GLN A 723 -6.63 -27.00 14.27
CA GLN A 723 -6.42 -26.69 12.85
C GLN A 723 -6.74 -27.88 11.93
N GLU A 724 -6.37 -29.09 12.31
CA GLU A 724 -6.73 -30.31 11.57
C GLU A 724 -8.25 -30.52 11.54
N ASN A 725 -8.93 -30.34 12.67
CA ASN A 725 -10.38 -30.51 12.74
C ASN A 725 -11.13 -29.50 11.87
N VAL A 726 -10.79 -28.20 11.93
CA VAL A 726 -11.47 -27.18 11.11
C VAL A 726 -11.21 -27.38 9.62
N ILE A 727 -9.98 -27.73 9.22
CA ILE A 727 -9.62 -28.02 7.82
C ILE A 727 -10.35 -29.28 7.34
N ALA A 728 -10.27 -30.37 8.10
CA ALA A 728 -10.90 -31.63 7.73
C ALA A 728 -12.41 -31.47 7.56
N ASN A 729 -13.09 -30.89 8.55
CA ASN A 729 -14.54 -30.71 8.52
C ASN A 729 -14.97 -29.77 7.39
N THR A 730 -14.28 -28.64 7.20
CA THR A 730 -14.59 -27.72 6.09
C THR A 730 -14.48 -28.42 4.73
N LEU A 731 -13.38 -29.15 4.50
CA LEU A 731 -13.12 -29.76 3.20
C LEU A 731 -13.99 -30.99 2.92
N THR A 732 -14.32 -31.78 3.94
CA THR A 732 -15.09 -33.02 3.78
C THR A 732 -16.59 -32.79 3.81
N LEU A 733 -17.09 -31.87 4.64
CA LEU A 733 -18.52 -31.61 4.81
C LEU A 733 -19.04 -30.57 3.80
N LEU A 734 -18.32 -29.47 3.56
CA LEU A 734 -18.76 -28.41 2.65
C LEU A 734 -18.27 -28.58 1.21
N LYS A 735 -17.16 -29.31 1.01
CA LYS A 735 -16.53 -29.59 -0.30
C LYS A 735 -16.38 -28.33 -1.19
N PRO A 736 -15.77 -27.25 -0.69
CA PRO A 736 -15.62 -26.01 -1.46
C PRO A 736 -14.59 -26.16 -2.59
N LYS A 737 -14.67 -25.29 -3.62
CA LYS A 737 -13.64 -25.24 -4.68
C LYS A 737 -12.36 -24.51 -4.27
N SER A 738 -12.45 -23.71 -3.22
CA SER A 738 -11.37 -22.83 -2.77
C SER A 738 -11.41 -22.68 -1.26
N LEU A 739 -10.29 -22.36 -0.64
CA LEU A 739 -10.16 -22.12 0.79
C LEU A 739 -9.21 -20.93 1.03
N HIS A 740 -9.58 -20.02 1.94
CA HIS A 740 -8.70 -18.95 2.39
C HIS A 740 -8.27 -19.17 3.84
N ILE A 741 -6.97 -19.22 4.11
CA ILE A 741 -6.41 -19.58 5.43
C ILE A 741 -5.81 -18.40 6.22
N SER A 742 -6.11 -17.19 5.77
CA SER A 742 -5.64 -15.91 6.33
C SER A 742 -4.13 -15.73 6.20
N GLN A 743 -3.33 -16.10 7.22
CA GLN A 743 -1.88 -15.93 7.28
C GLN A 743 -1.40 -14.47 7.28
N ASP A 744 -2.18 -13.57 7.88
CA ASP A 744 -1.89 -12.15 8.03
C ASP A 744 -1.57 -11.75 9.48
N GLU A 745 -0.89 -10.61 9.61
CA GLU A 745 -0.90 -9.77 10.81
C GLU A 745 -0.53 -10.50 12.13
N ALA A 746 0.44 -11.42 12.07
CA ALA A 746 1.05 -11.96 13.29
C ALA A 746 1.77 -10.84 14.05
N GLY A 747 1.40 -10.60 15.32
CA GLY A 747 2.07 -9.62 16.17
C GLY A 747 3.45 -10.05 16.66
N LEU A 748 3.60 -11.35 16.95
CA LEU A 748 4.83 -11.96 17.42
C LEU A 748 4.97 -13.35 16.80
N ILE A 749 6.21 -13.82 16.68
CA ILE A 749 6.51 -15.20 16.34
C ILE A 749 7.77 -15.62 17.09
N ASN A 750 7.81 -16.89 17.51
CA ASN A 750 8.99 -17.48 18.12
C ASN A 750 9.48 -16.78 19.41
N LYS A 751 8.55 -16.41 20.30
CA LYS A 751 8.85 -15.73 21.56
C LYS A 751 8.46 -16.54 22.79
N CYS A 752 7.47 -17.43 22.69
CA CYS A 752 7.01 -18.25 23.79
C CYS A 752 7.92 -19.45 24.05
N SER A 753 7.79 -20.05 25.23
CA SER A 753 8.58 -21.20 25.68
C SER A 753 8.49 -22.36 24.69
N ARG A 754 7.29 -22.65 24.17
CA ARG A 754 7.00 -23.71 23.19
C ARG A 754 7.78 -23.52 21.89
N CYS A 755 7.76 -22.32 21.33
CA CYS A 755 8.50 -22.03 20.10
C CYS A 755 10.01 -22.03 20.34
N LYS A 756 10.48 -21.40 21.43
CA LYS A 756 11.90 -21.38 21.79
C LYS A 756 12.48 -22.79 21.98
N ALA A 757 11.71 -23.71 22.56
CA ALA A 757 12.11 -25.10 22.76
C ALA A 757 12.42 -25.85 21.44
N ARG A 758 11.93 -25.37 20.29
CA ARG A 758 12.21 -25.98 18.99
C ARG A 758 13.59 -25.61 18.43
N GLY A 759 14.25 -24.59 18.95
CA GLY A 759 15.57 -24.15 18.50
C GLY A 759 15.63 -23.63 17.06
N LEU A 760 14.48 -23.24 16.49
CA LEU A 760 14.36 -22.73 15.12
C LEU A 760 14.43 -21.20 15.09
N SER A 761 14.90 -20.65 13.98
CA SER A 761 14.76 -19.22 13.68
C SER A 761 13.31 -18.84 13.35
N ASN A 762 13.01 -17.53 13.38
CA ASN A 762 11.69 -17.01 13.03
C ASN A 762 11.29 -17.42 11.60
N GLN A 763 12.23 -17.29 10.66
CA GLN A 763 12.03 -17.69 9.26
C GLN A 763 11.72 -19.19 9.15
N GLU A 764 12.45 -20.05 9.85
CA GLU A 764 12.24 -21.51 9.82
C GLU A 764 10.89 -21.90 10.42
N ILE A 765 10.46 -21.25 11.51
CA ILE A 765 9.12 -21.49 12.08
C ILE A 765 8.02 -21.09 11.10
N MET A 766 8.15 -19.93 10.44
CA MET A 766 7.16 -19.48 9.46
C MET A 766 7.06 -20.46 8.28
N ILE A 767 8.21 -20.92 7.77
CA ILE A 767 8.28 -21.90 6.68
C ILE A 767 7.71 -23.26 7.10
N ASP A 768 8.06 -23.76 8.28
CA ASP A 768 7.53 -25.03 8.80
C ASP A 768 6.01 -24.97 8.92
N GLN A 769 5.49 -23.92 9.54
CA GLN A 769 4.07 -23.73 9.79
C GLN A 769 3.26 -23.75 8.48
N ILE A 770 3.63 -22.94 7.49
CA ILE A 770 2.86 -22.88 6.22
C ILE A 770 2.92 -24.21 5.45
N ASN A 771 4.06 -24.90 5.46
CA ASN A 771 4.19 -26.21 4.80
C ASN A 771 3.37 -27.29 5.50
N ARG A 772 3.29 -27.26 6.84
CA ARG A 772 2.45 -28.19 7.60
C ARG A 772 0.96 -27.95 7.36
N VAL A 773 0.51 -26.69 7.34
CA VAL A 773 -0.88 -26.35 6.98
C VAL A 773 -1.19 -26.79 5.54
N HIS A 774 -0.30 -26.53 4.60
CA HIS A 774 -0.46 -26.97 3.21
C HIS A 774 -0.57 -28.50 3.09
N LYS A 775 0.34 -29.24 3.73
CA LYS A 775 0.29 -30.71 3.75
C LYS A 775 -1.00 -31.23 4.35
N LEU A 776 -1.50 -30.58 5.40
CA LEU A 776 -2.76 -30.91 6.05
C LEU A 776 -3.96 -30.67 5.13
N ILE A 777 -4.02 -29.54 4.41
CA ILE A 777 -5.05 -29.29 3.39
C ILE A 777 -4.98 -30.37 2.30
N ARG A 778 -3.77 -30.66 1.79
CA ARG A 778 -3.56 -31.65 0.72
C ARG A 778 -3.84 -33.09 1.15
N LYS A 779 -3.85 -33.39 2.45
CA LYS A 779 -4.34 -34.67 3.01
C LYS A 779 -5.83 -34.87 2.71
N TYR A 780 -6.64 -33.81 2.76
CA TYR A 780 -8.10 -33.90 2.60
C TYR A 780 -8.60 -33.46 1.21
N SER A 781 -7.85 -32.62 0.49
CA SER A 781 -8.19 -32.21 -0.88
C SER A 781 -6.96 -31.91 -1.73
N LYS A 782 -6.79 -32.67 -2.83
CA LYS A 782 -5.65 -32.54 -3.74
C LYS A 782 -5.79 -31.36 -4.71
N ASP A 783 -7.02 -31.00 -5.08
CA ASP A 783 -7.29 -30.08 -6.19
C ASP A 783 -7.89 -28.73 -5.74
N ILE A 784 -8.00 -28.48 -4.43
CA ILE A 784 -8.52 -27.21 -3.93
C ILE A 784 -7.55 -26.06 -4.17
N ASP A 785 -8.08 -24.90 -4.57
CA ASP A 785 -7.33 -23.64 -4.62
C ASP A 785 -7.15 -23.08 -3.21
N ILE A 786 -5.91 -22.79 -2.81
CA ILE A 786 -5.57 -22.29 -1.48
C ILE A 786 -5.19 -20.82 -1.60
N TYR A 787 -5.76 -19.98 -0.75
CA TYR A 787 -5.51 -18.54 -0.72
C TYR A 787 -4.95 -18.10 0.63
N ILE A 788 -4.01 -17.15 0.59
CA ILE A 788 -3.48 -16.44 1.76
C ILE A 788 -3.48 -14.93 1.51
N TRP A 789 -3.37 -14.17 2.59
CA TRP A 789 -2.86 -12.81 2.54
C TRP A 789 -1.35 -12.78 2.32
N GLY A 790 -0.86 -11.75 1.65
CA GLY A 790 0.54 -11.64 1.24
C GLY A 790 1.50 -11.02 2.26
N ASP A 791 1.05 -10.46 3.39
CA ASP A 791 1.85 -9.55 4.20
C ASP A 791 3.00 -10.21 5.00
N LEU A 792 2.83 -11.48 5.40
CA LEU A 792 3.84 -12.24 6.14
C LEU A 792 4.89 -12.94 5.26
N PHE A 793 4.72 -12.91 3.93
CA PHE A 793 5.60 -13.60 2.97
C PHE A 793 6.27 -12.67 1.96
N ASN A 794 6.06 -11.35 2.06
CA ASN A 794 6.77 -10.38 1.24
C ASN A 794 7.76 -9.57 2.06
N ASP A 795 8.93 -9.28 1.48
CA ASP A 795 10.02 -8.57 2.16
C ASP A 795 9.77 -7.05 2.31
N PHE A 796 8.55 -6.57 2.03
CA PHE A 796 8.21 -5.15 2.00
C PHE A 796 7.18 -4.73 3.06
N GLN A 797 6.49 -5.66 3.73
CA GLN A 797 5.37 -5.34 4.63
C GLN A 797 5.60 -5.84 6.06
N ASN A 798 4.93 -6.91 6.48
CA ASN A 798 4.95 -7.39 7.87
C ASN A 798 6.07 -8.40 8.11
N ALA A 799 6.57 -9.10 7.08
CA ALA A 799 7.68 -10.05 7.23
C ALA A 799 8.93 -9.43 7.90
N PRO A 800 9.39 -8.20 7.53
CA PRO A 800 10.55 -7.60 8.18
C PRO A 800 10.34 -7.25 9.66
N LYS A 801 9.12 -6.90 10.06
CA LYS A 801 8.80 -6.58 11.46
C LYS A 801 8.98 -7.79 12.38
N LEU A 802 8.80 -8.98 11.83
CA LEU A 802 8.90 -10.25 12.55
C LEU A 802 10.25 -10.95 12.37
N GLY A 803 11.16 -10.40 11.55
CA GLY A 803 12.41 -11.07 11.21
C GLY A 803 12.20 -12.36 10.41
N VAL A 804 11.17 -12.40 9.56
CA VAL A 804 10.83 -13.57 8.71
C VAL A 804 11.04 -13.29 7.21
N GLU A 805 11.82 -12.27 6.86
CA GLU A 805 12.18 -11.98 5.46
C GLU A 805 12.74 -13.22 4.77
N GLY A 806 12.39 -13.42 3.50
CA GLY A 806 12.78 -14.61 2.74
C GLY A 806 11.97 -15.87 3.03
N SER A 807 10.97 -15.84 3.93
CA SER A 807 9.99 -16.93 4.15
C SER A 807 9.28 -17.38 2.87
N ILE A 808 9.19 -16.48 1.87
CA ILE A 808 8.67 -16.77 0.52
C ILE A 808 9.32 -17.99 -0.15
N LYS A 809 10.56 -18.34 0.21
CA LYS A 809 11.27 -19.51 -0.32
C LYS A 809 10.59 -20.82 0.06
N GLY A 810 9.90 -20.84 1.20
CA GLY A 810 9.17 -21.99 1.70
C GLY A 810 7.68 -21.99 1.39
N LEU A 811 7.16 -20.96 0.72
CA LEU A 811 5.73 -20.89 0.35
C LEU A 811 5.44 -21.82 -0.85
N PRO A 812 4.53 -22.81 -0.71
CA PRO A 812 4.14 -23.69 -1.80
C PRO A 812 3.60 -22.96 -3.03
N LYS A 813 4.00 -23.39 -4.23
CA LYS A 813 3.74 -22.67 -5.49
C LYS A 813 2.29 -22.70 -5.96
N ASP A 814 1.51 -23.66 -5.47
CA ASP A 814 0.08 -23.80 -5.75
C ASP A 814 -0.80 -22.95 -4.81
N ILE A 815 -0.20 -22.22 -3.86
CA ILE A 815 -0.92 -21.21 -3.06
C ILE A 815 -1.04 -19.91 -3.86
N HIS A 816 -2.26 -19.40 -3.92
CA HIS A 816 -2.61 -18.11 -4.50
C HIS A 816 -2.52 -17.01 -3.43
N VAL A 817 -2.13 -15.81 -3.83
CA VAL A 817 -1.89 -14.69 -2.92
C VAL A 817 -2.89 -13.58 -3.16
N HIS A 818 -3.56 -13.12 -2.11
CA HIS A 818 -4.25 -11.83 -2.09
C HIS A 818 -3.34 -10.80 -1.44
N ASP A 819 -2.76 -9.95 -2.27
CA ASP A 819 -1.81 -8.94 -1.85
C ASP A 819 -2.56 -7.68 -1.44
N TRP A 820 -2.56 -7.39 -0.14
CA TRP A 820 -3.20 -6.20 0.42
C TRP A 820 -2.12 -5.21 0.82
N ASN A 821 -2.15 -4.05 0.17
CA ASN A 821 -1.36 -2.90 0.56
C ASN A 821 -2.10 -1.64 0.16
N TYR A 822 -2.66 -0.97 1.16
CA TYR A 822 -3.56 0.15 0.95
C TYR A 822 -2.76 1.44 0.89
N VAL A 823 -2.76 2.11 -0.26
CA VAL A 823 -2.29 3.50 -0.32
C VAL A 823 -3.29 4.34 0.49
N GLY A 824 -2.79 5.23 1.34
CA GLY A 824 -3.56 6.36 1.88
C GLY A 824 -4.26 6.20 3.24
N VAL A 825 -4.31 5.00 3.86
CA VAL A 825 -4.81 4.89 5.26
C VAL A 825 -3.79 4.27 6.21
N TYR A 826 -2.89 3.43 5.70
CA TYR A 826 -1.72 2.93 6.43
C TYR A 826 -0.50 2.89 5.51
N HIS A 827 0.26 3.98 5.50
CA HIS A 827 1.71 3.96 5.29
C HIS A 827 2.31 3.41 3.98
N SER A 828 1.54 3.09 2.94
CA SER A 828 2.17 2.58 1.72
C SER A 828 2.47 3.64 0.67
N ASP A 829 3.76 3.73 0.34
CA ASP A 829 4.24 4.34 -0.90
C ASP A 829 3.59 3.57 -2.06
N LYS A 830 3.12 4.28 -3.10
CA LYS A 830 2.69 3.69 -4.37
C LYS A 830 3.70 2.65 -4.89
N MET A 831 5.00 2.92 -4.70
CA MET A 831 6.06 1.99 -5.06
C MET A 831 5.99 0.69 -4.25
N GLN A 832 5.55 0.72 -3.00
CA GLN A 832 5.43 -0.45 -2.14
C GLN A 832 4.33 -1.39 -2.66
N THR A 833 3.13 -0.91 -3.00
CA THR A 833 2.07 -1.75 -3.62
C THR A 833 2.51 -2.30 -4.98
N ILE A 834 3.15 -1.47 -5.81
CA ILE A 834 3.73 -1.92 -7.08
C ILE A 834 4.80 -3.00 -6.85
N ASN A 835 5.66 -2.83 -5.85
CA ASN A 835 6.77 -3.73 -5.58
C ASN A 835 6.29 -5.06 -4.99
N GLN A 836 5.26 -5.08 -4.14
CA GLN A 836 4.72 -6.28 -3.51
C GLN A 836 4.02 -7.21 -4.50
N MET A 837 3.06 -6.72 -5.27
CA MET A 837 2.43 -7.54 -6.31
C MET A 837 3.45 -8.07 -7.32
N ASN A 838 4.38 -7.21 -7.79
CA ASN A 838 5.44 -7.64 -8.69
C ASN A 838 6.42 -8.64 -8.03
N PHE A 839 6.61 -8.58 -6.72
CA PHE A 839 7.44 -9.54 -5.99
C PHE A 839 6.88 -10.96 -6.10
N TYR A 840 5.56 -11.10 -5.98
CA TYR A 840 4.87 -12.37 -6.17
C TYR A 840 4.84 -12.82 -7.63
N PHE A 841 4.46 -11.93 -8.57
CA PHE A 841 4.43 -12.27 -9.99
C PHE A 841 5.79 -12.74 -10.52
N LYS A 842 6.88 -12.04 -10.18
CA LYS A 842 8.25 -12.41 -10.57
C LYS A 842 8.69 -13.77 -10.01
N ARG A 843 8.01 -14.28 -8.99
CA ARG A 843 8.26 -15.58 -8.37
C ARG A 843 7.27 -16.66 -8.82
N GLY A 844 6.39 -16.35 -9.78
CA GLY A 844 5.48 -17.30 -10.40
C GLY A 844 4.21 -17.60 -9.61
N PHE A 845 3.85 -16.78 -8.63
CA PHE A 845 2.59 -16.94 -7.90
C PHE A 845 1.43 -16.31 -8.67
N LYS A 846 0.24 -16.93 -8.56
CA LYS A 846 -1.01 -16.26 -8.94
C LYS A 846 -1.39 -15.28 -7.85
N THR A 847 -1.67 -14.04 -8.24
CA THR A 847 -1.83 -12.95 -7.28
C THR A 847 -3.03 -12.09 -7.67
N GLY A 848 -3.88 -11.78 -6.68
CA GLY A 848 -4.96 -10.80 -6.76
C GLY A 848 -4.58 -9.58 -5.92
N GLY A 849 -4.97 -8.39 -6.39
CA GLY A 849 -4.77 -7.17 -5.59
C GLY A 849 -6.02 -6.86 -4.78
N VAL A 850 -5.83 -6.42 -3.55
CA VAL A 850 -6.94 -6.15 -2.62
C VAL A 850 -7.14 -4.65 -2.52
N ALA A 851 -8.30 -4.18 -2.96
CA ALA A 851 -8.69 -2.80 -2.85
C ALA A 851 -9.48 -2.57 -1.55
N TRP A 852 -9.04 -1.59 -0.77
CA TRP A 852 -9.79 -1.06 0.37
C TRP A 852 -9.96 0.43 0.20
N PHE A 853 -11.21 0.87 0.41
CA PHE A 853 -11.61 2.26 0.62
C PHE A 853 -11.34 3.26 -0.53
N GLU A 854 -10.12 3.32 -1.07
CA GLU A 854 -9.69 4.28 -2.09
C GLU A 854 -9.77 3.71 -3.52
N PRO A 855 -10.59 4.32 -4.42
CA PRO A 855 -10.64 3.93 -5.83
C PRO A 855 -9.30 4.08 -6.57
N ALA A 856 -8.37 4.92 -6.09
CA ALA A 856 -7.03 5.04 -6.67
C ALA A 856 -6.23 3.72 -6.59
N ASN A 857 -6.40 2.95 -5.51
CA ASN A 857 -5.77 1.63 -5.34
C ASN A 857 -6.18 0.66 -6.45
N VAL A 858 -7.44 0.71 -6.86
CA VAL A 858 -7.99 -0.16 -7.91
C VAL A 858 -7.30 0.09 -9.25
N ILE A 859 -6.96 1.35 -9.59
CA ILE A 859 -6.25 1.69 -10.83
C ILE A 859 -4.81 1.13 -10.81
N ASP A 860 -4.09 1.33 -9.71
CA ASP A 860 -2.71 0.87 -9.62
C ASP A 860 -2.64 -0.67 -9.64
N ILE A 861 -3.53 -1.34 -8.91
CA ILE A 861 -3.69 -2.81 -8.97
C ILE A 861 -4.00 -3.25 -10.41
N LEU A 862 -4.93 -2.57 -11.08
CA LEU A 862 -5.33 -2.89 -12.46
C LEU A 862 -4.16 -2.75 -13.45
N GLN A 863 -3.37 -1.68 -13.34
CA GLN A 863 -2.20 -1.44 -14.19
C GLN A 863 -1.12 -2.51 -14.01
N ILE A 864 -0.86 -2.94 -12.77
CA ILE A 864 0.10 -4.02 -12.49
C ILE A 864 -0.45 -5.36 -12.98
N GLY A 865 -1.72 -5.64 -12.70
CA GLY A 865 -2.41 -6.86 -13.10
C GLY A 865 -2.44 -7.04 -14.61
N LYS A 866 -2.72 -5.96 -15.38
CA LYS A 866 -2.62 -5.95 -16.85
C LYS A 866 -1.26 -6.39 -17.37
N LYS A 867 -0.18 -5.91 -16.76
CA LYS A 867 1.21 -6.28 -17.13
C LYS A 867 1.53 -7.75 -16.82
N ASN A 868 0.75 -8.39 -15.96
CA ASN A 868 0.95 -9.76 -15.48
C ASN A 868 -0.30 -10.65 -15.69
N SER A 869 -1.05 -10.43 -16.77
CA SER A 869 -2.41 -10.97 -16.98
C SER A 869 -2.53 -12.49 -16.85
N ASN A 870 -1.48 -13.25 -17.14
CA ASN A 870 -1.50 -14.72 -17.05
C ASN A 870 -1.59 -15.24 -15.61
N ASN A 871 -1.08 -14.46 -14.64
CA ASN A 871 -1.05 -14.84 -13.23
C ASN A 871 -1.93 -13.91 -12.36
N PHE A 872 -2.56 -12.91 -12.96
CA PHE A 872 -3.42 -11.98 -12.23
C PHE A 872 -4.81 -12.58 -12.04
N LEU A 873 -5.25 -12.68 -10.78
CA LEU A 873 -6.57 -13.22 -10.46
C LEU A 873 -7.69 -12.22 -10.80
N GLY A 874 -7.45 -10.95 -10.51
CA GLY A 874 -8.46 -9.89 -10.48
C GLY A 874 -8.29 -9.04 -9.23
N ILE A 875 -9.25 -8.15 -9.00
CA ILE A 875 -9.27 -7.24 -7.85
C ILE A 875 -10.28 -7.72 -6.82
N MET A 876 -9.86 -7.84 -5.57
CA MET A 876 -10.77 -8.11 -4.45
C MET A 876 -11.26 -6.79 -3.86
N HIS A 877 -12.57 -6.65 -3.67
CA HIS A 877 -13.12 -5.61 -2.80
C HIS A 877 -13.02 -6.04 -1.33
N SER A 878 -12.50 -5.15 -0.49
CA SER A 878 -12.51 -5.29 0.98
C SER A 878 -13.12 -4.04 1.62
N ALA A 879 -13.90 -4.24 2.69
CA ALA A 879 -14.69 -3.17 3.34
C ALA A 879 -14.49 -3.14 4.87
N TRP A 880 -13.24 -3.19 5.33
CA TRP A 880 -12.92 -3.17 6.76
C TRP A 880 -13.43 -1.88 7.41
N ALA A 881 -13.86 -1.96 8.68
CA ALA A 881 -14.40 -0.83 9.44
C ALA A 881 -15.58 -0.07 8.78
N LYS A 882 -16.40 -0.78 8.00
CA LYS A 882 -17.60 -0.25 7.29
C LYS A 882 -17.31 0.71 6.13
N PHE A 883 -16.11 0.65 5.56
CA PHE A 883 -15.73 1.43 4.39
C PHE A 883 -16.11 0.71 3.08
N GLU A 884 -17.32 0.94 2.58
CA GLU A 884 -17.90 0.20 1.44
C GLU A 884 -17.61 0.82 0.06
N HIS A 885 -16.89 1.94 0.04
CA HIS A 885 -16.87 2.85 -1.10
C HIS A 885 -16.15 2.36 -2.37
N SER A 886 -15.35 1.29 -2.27
CA SER A 886 -14.68 0.69 -3.43
C SER A 886 -15.47 -0.43 -4.10
N LEU A 887 -16.67 -0.80 -3.62
CA LEU A 887 -17.46 -1.91 -4.14
C LEU A 887 -17.81 -1.74 -5.63
N LEU A 888 -18.35 -0.58 -6.01
CA LEU A 888 -18.72 -0.30 -7.41
C LEU A 888 -17.47 -0.09 -8.29
N PRO A 889 -16.46 0.70 -7.87
CA PRO A 889 -15.18 0.79 -8.58
C PRO A 889 -14.52 -0.54 -8.91
N VAL A 890 -14.48 -1.47 -7.95
CA VAL A 890 -13.89 -2.79 -8.13
C VAL A 890 -14.74 -3.63 -9.10
N ALA A 891 -16.07 -3.53 -9.04
CA ALA A 891 -16.96 -4.20 -9.99
C ALA A 891 -16.70 -3.73 -11.43
N GLU A 892 -16.62 -2.42 -11.65
CA GLU A 892 -16.34 -1.82 -12.96
C GLU A 892 -14.94 -2.19 -13.46
N ALA A 893 -13.92 -2.10 -12.61
CA ALA A 893 -12.54 -2.42 -12.99
C ALA A 893 -12.37 -3.90 -13.34
N ASN A 894 -13.03 -4.79 -12.60
CA ASN A 894 -13.02 -6.23 -12.88
C ASN A 894 -13.80 -6.61 -14.15
N TRP A 895 -14.79 -5.80 -14.52
CA TRP A 895 -15.60 -6.02 -15.71
C TRP A 895 -14.97 -5.43 -16.96
N THR A 896 -14.64 -4.14 -16.94
CA THR A 896 -14.11 -3.41 -18.10
C THR A 896 -12.61 -3.62 -18.29
N GLY A 897 -11.89 -3.81 -17.19
CA GLY A 897 -10.44 -3.86 -17.22
C GLY A 897 -9.80 -2.55 -17.60
N SER A 898 -10.50 -1.42 -17.74
CA SER A 898 -9.90 -0.15 -18.19
C SER A 898 -10.32 1.06 -17.38
N SER A 899 -11.48 1.03 -16.70
CA SER A 899 -11.95 2.23 -16.03
C SER A 899 -12.53 1.98 -14.65
N ILE A 900 -12.47 3.04 -13.86
CA ILE A 900 -13.38 3.27 -12.73
C ILE A 900 -14.26 4.49 -13.03
N LEU A 901 -13.86 5.38 -13.95
CA LEU A 901 -14.47 6.70 -14.13
C LEU A 901 -14.45 7.16 -15.61
N GLY A 902 -14.49 6.24 -16.58
CA GLY A 902 -14.33 6.54 -18.03
C GLY A 902 -12.94 6.21 -18.57
N ASP A 903 -12.68 6.45 -19.86
CA ASP A 903 -11.44 6.16 -20.61
C ASP A 903 -10.21 6.95 -20.08
N LEU A 904 -9.92 6.82 -18.79
CA LEU A 904 -8.67 7.24 -18.17
C LEU A 904 -7.64 6.13 -18.44
N ASP A 905 -7.23 5.99 -19.70
CA ASP A 905 -5.96 5.37 -20.02
C ASP A 905 -4.86 6.34 -19.56
N PHE A 906 -4.31 6.08 -18.37
CA PHE A 906 -3.17 6.78 -17.80
C PHE A 906 -1.88 6.47 -18.58
#